data_AF-A0A0N1PA97-F1
#
_entry.id   AF-A0A0N1PA97-F1
#
_cell.length_a   1.000
_cell.length_b   1.000
_cell.length_c   1.000
_cell.angle_alpha   90.00
_cell.angle_beta   90.00
_cell.angle_gamma   90.00
#
_symmetry.space_group_name_H-M   'P 1'
#
loop_
_entity.id
_entity.type
_entity.pdbx_description
1 polymer ?
#
loop_
_entity_poly.entity_id
_entity_poly.type
_entity_poly.pdbx_seq_one_letter_code
_entity_poly.pdbx_strand_id
1 'polypeptide(L)'
;MWMARRLCSTESGDARHTHDQTAPLASDDESHSYDASTATPPRDMETERLVYSLEQVGRFQSRLVHHFVSLPLDRRVLYRDHLLQDSITPYQQELKGVFLALQQHVEKSSELRNELPPLTRTALRHLKAAWLTLKGLSPTHPKGAALNGTYIDEIHTFYSALLCSGVLTTESDVRLALEALQSDDLLEPSSSFYESLFIALWTFSDVQRTTGLGKSAMETSAAGCEGSSTSSVPPDLVAGEAKRLHRGLVGDLACHYMGHALAQQAPPTQSHVAVRRETWEAFFCTFANAQPAPMLMDLWWTRFLKWVDNQHAEEHSSSTQDKSENLTSESAVSSPSAPLPYQAVHAVLAWCAQSRDMERALKFFNVADKRGITLHASTTPCPALPLTLADSFGQAGSLTALSTNPFVQQLQLALLVKLMASTKSVRLDGGLRALVVRDLQRQIVPAVLYTAPWGVLNDLLSGLSVPSAMQLLRRCSLGSSESTREETRESHSGPMQPQENTSEFEARKGRDIPFYIWASLLRRCCREHLQDQAESLFSFLRHKFRLATAEKRELVEIMMRMYVTMQPSDFPSALDLFLQHVLRTPPEDPVVQPDGVLYELLVKGADSRNASMMLFLEACANGVPLTAELFEALMGSTQFTTVASLSRKLPHDYANSSLDAQLKIPAEADAHLRREEALRARGKLLYDSTGDAS
;
A
#
# COMPACT_ATOMS: atom_id res chain seq x y z
N MET A 1 38.19 -34.94 30.84
CA MET A 1 39.28 -34.93 31.84
C MET A 1 39.51 -33.45 32.16
N TRP A 2 39.24 -33.06 33.43
CA TRP A 2 39.23 -31.70 34.02
C TRP A 2 38.13 -30.75 33.48
N MET A 3 36.93 -30.66 34.12
CA MET A 3 36.50 -29.87 35.32
C MET A 3 36.24 -28.38 34.97
N ALA A 4 35.15 -27.68 35.32
CA ALA A 4 33.88 -27.88 36.06
C ALA A 4 33.02 -26.59 35.80
N ARG A 5 31.68 -26.63 35.53
CA ARG A 5 30.52 -26.53 36.47
C ARG A 5 30.64 -25.39 37.51
N ARG A 6 29.61 -24.63 37.94
CA ARG A 6 28.16 -24.45 37.71
C ARG A 6 27.67 -23.37 38.72
N LEU A 7 26.54 -22.71 38.39
CA LEU A 7 25.39 -22.34 39.26
C LEU A 7 25.39 -21.20 40.32
N CYS A 8 24.30 -20.43 40.19
CA CYS A 8 23.39 -19.69 41.10
C CYS A 8 23.36 -19.93 42.62
N SER A 9 23.00 -18.86 43.36
CA SER A 9 21.94 -18.76 44.41
C SER A 9 21.90 -17.30 44.97
N THR A 10 20.83 -16.49 44.85
CA THR A 10 19.61 -16.34 45.70
C THR A 10 19.81 -16.04 47.21
N GLU A 11 19.43 -14.81 47.59
CA GLU A 11 18.66 -14.28 48.75
C GLU A 11 18.70 -14.90 50.17
N SER A 12 18.76 -14.00 51.15
CA SER A 12 18.23 -14.07 52.54
C SER A 12 18.47 -12.67 53.15
N GLY A 13 17.57 -11.94 53.83
CA GLY A 13 16.36 -12.28 54.58
C GLY A 13 16.48 -11.70 56.01
N ASP A 14 15.55 -10.79 56.36
CA ASP A 14 15.35 -9.98 57.58
C ASP A 14 15.66 -10.57 58.98
N ALA A 15 15.94 -9.67 59.95
CA ALA A 15 15.42 -9.77 61.32
C ALA A 15 15.33 -8.42 62.06
N ARG A 16 14.17 -8.17 62.68
CA ARG A 16 13.73 -7.02 63.50
C ARG A 16 14.19 -7.11 64.97
N HIS A 17 14.22 -5.98 65.71
CA HIS A 17 13.62 -5.75 67.07
C HIS A 17 14.12 -4.41 67.68
N THR A 18 13.27 -3.37 67.80
CA THR A 18 12.48 -2.86 68.96
C THR A 18 13.21 -2.02 70.04
N HIS A 19 12.75 -0.75 70.15
CA HIS A 19 12.56 0.15 71.31
C HIS A 19 13.54 0.22 72.50
N ASP A 20 14.08 1.43 72.77
CA ASP A 20 13.82 2.25 73.99
C ASP A 20 14.50 3.65 73.87
N GLN A 21 13.75 4.75 73.91
CA GLN A 21 13.58 5.71 75.02
C GLN A 21 14.86 6.37 75.57
N THR A 22 15.05 7.68 75.34
CA THR A 22 15.03 8.77 76.34
C THR A 22 15.51 10.10 75.75
N ALA A 23 14.70 11.16 75.92
CA ALA A 23 15.10 12.58 75.90
C ALA A 23 15.76 12.94 77.27
N PRO A 24 16.36 14.13 77.55
CA PRO A 24 16.09 15.43 76.92
C PRO A 24 17.23 16.48 76.83
N LEU A 25 16.90 17.61 76.17
CA LEU A 25 17.30 19.02 76.44
C LEU A 25 18.71 19.56 76.06
N ALA A 26 18.62 20.79 75.50
CA ALA A 26 19.57 21.91 75.50
C ALA A 26 20.49 22.10 74.27
N SER A 27 20.07 23.08 73.44
CA SER A 27 20.84 24.20 72.89
C SER A 27 22.35 24.05 72.66
N ASP A 28 22.80 24.25 71.42
CA ASP A 28 23.35 25.56 71.01
C ASP A 28 23.63 25.61 69.50
N ASP A 29 23.41 26.81 68.96
CA ASP A 29 23.72 27.26 67.61
C ASP A 29 25.17 26.98 67.22
N GLU A 30 25.40 26.26 66.12
CA GLU A 30 26.57 26.50 65.29
C GLU A 30 26.21 26.46 63.79
N SER A 31 26.67 27.52 63.15
CA SER A 31 26.39 27.98 61.80
C SER A 31 27.12 27.16 60.74
N HIS A 32 26.35 26.45 59.90
CA HIS A 32 26.86 25.89 58.65
C HIS A 32 26.46 26.76 57.45
N SER A 33 27.46 27.42 56.88
CA SER A 33 27.41 28.01 55.55
C SER A 33 27.10 26.91 54.53
N TYR A 34 25.90 26.94 53.95
CA TYR A 34 25.58 26.13 52.79
C TYR A 34 26.23 26.74 51.55
N ASP A 35 27.23 26.04 51.01
CA ASP A 35 27.71 26.22 49.65
C ASP A 35 26.58 25.87 48.68
N ALA A 36 25.96 26.91 48.11
CA ALA A 36 25.02 26.80 47.01
C ALA A 36 25.79 26.72 45.68
N SER A 37 26.23 25.52 45.30
CA SER A 37 26.64 25.24 43.91
C SER A 37 26.59 23.76 43.59
N THR A 38 25.41 23.28 43.20
CA THR A 38 25.13 22.20 42.22
C THR A 38 23.64 21.80 42.22
N ALA A 39 22.74 22.77 42.38
CA ALA A 39 21.32 22.52 42.11
C ALA A 39 21.05 22.91 40.65
N THR A 40 20.92 21.92 39.77
CA THR A 40 20.25 22.12 38.47
C THR A 40 18.91 22.81 38.71
N PRO A 41 18.60 23.92 38.02
CA PRO A 41 17.35 24.64 38.24
C PRO A 41 16.16 23.69 38.00
N PRO A 42 15.06 23.83 38.75
CA PRO A 42 13.87 23.01 38.56
C PRO A 42 13.38 23.19 37.12
N ARG A 43 13.34 22.09 36.36
CA ARG A 43 12.80 22.10 34.99
C ARG A 43 11.30 22.33 35.08
N ASP A 44 10.80 23.18 34.20
CA ASP A 44 9.36 23.39 34.05
C ASP A 44 8.70 22.07 33.60
N MET A 45 7.51 21.76 34.13
CA MET A 45 6.77 20.51 33.84
C MET A 45 6.55 20.31 32.33
N GLU A 46 6.41 21.40 31.58
CA GLU A 46 6.28 21.39 30.12
C GLU A 46 7.58 20.96 29.42
N THR A 47 8.73 21.34 29.97
CA THR A 47 10.04 20.96 29.42
C THR A 47 10.32 19.49 29.66
N GLU A 48 9.95 18.93 30.82
CA GLU A 48 10.10 17.50 31.10
C GLU A 48 9.24 16.63 30.18
N ARG A 49 7.99 17.06 29.92
CA ARG A 49 7.09 16.40 28.97
C ARG A 49 7.64 16.43 27.54
N LEU A 50 8.25 17.54 27.13
CA LEU A 50 8.88 17.67 25.81
C LEU A 50 10.12 16.76 25.69
N VAL A 51 10.97 16.71 26.72
CA VAL A 51 12.14 15.79 26.75
C VAL A 51 11.68 14.33 26.63
N TYR A 52 10.66 13.93 27.39
CA TYR A 52 10.08 12.58 27.28
C TYR A 52 9.56 12.31 25.86
N SER A 53 8.89 13.27 25.24
CA SER A 53 8.38 13.14 23.87
C SER A 53 9.51 13.01 22.84
N LEU A 54 10.60 13.76 23.01
CA LEU A 54 11.82 13.67 22.20
C LEU A 54 12.51 12.30 22.32
N GLU A 55 12.43 11.64 23.48
CA GLU A 55 12.92 10.26 23.66
C GLU A 55 12.05 9.23 22.91
N GLN A 56 10.76 9.52 22.68
CA GLN A 56 9.88 8.63 21.92
C GLN A 56 10.02 8.77 20.39
N VAL A 57 10.62 9.86 19.88
CA VAL A 57 10.71 10.14 18.44
C VAL A 57 11.32 8.97 17.65
N GLY A 58 12.42 8.40 18.13
CA GLY A 58 13.04 7.24 17.48
C GLY A 58 12.08 6.05 17.36
N ARG A 59 11.23 5.82 18.38
CA ARG A 59 10.22 4.75 18.35
C ARG A 59 9.10 5.04 17.35
N PHE A 60 8.61 6.28 17.30
CA PHE A 60 7.59 6.68 16.33
C PHE A 60 8.11 6.51 14.89
N GLN A 61 9.35 6.93 14.65
CA GLN A 61 10.00 6.80 13.36
C GLN A 61 10.19 5.33 12.96
N SER A 62 10.76 4.48 13.84
CA SER A 62 10.92 3.06 13.52
C SER A 62 9.58 2.37 13.27
N ARG A 63 8.52 2.73 14.02
CA ARG A 63 7.17 2.21 13.78
C ARG A 63 6.61 2.66 12.43
N LEU A 64 6.80 3.92 12.06
CA LEU A 64 6.37 4.46 10.77
C LEU A 64 7.08 3.76 9.62
N VAL A 65 8.41 3.66 9.65
CA VAL A 65 9.21 2.96 8.62
C VAL A 65 8.74 1.51 8.50
N HIS A 66 8.62 0.81 9.63
CA HIS A 66 8.13 -0.57 9.66
C HIS A 66 6.72 -0.72 9.06
N HIS A 67 5.78 0.15 9.46
CA HIS A 67 4.42 0.08 8.94
C HIS A 67 4.41 0.35 7.42
N PHE A 68 5.19 1.34 6.98
CA PHE A 68 5.31 1.72 5.58
C PHE A 68 5.86 0.59 4.69
N VAL A 69 6.95 -0.07 5.09
CA VAL A 69 7.51 -1.20 4.31
C VAL A 69 6.63 -2.44 4.34
N SER A 70 5.70 -2.53 5.31
CA SER A 70 4.70 -3.61 5.37
C SER A 70 3.48 -3.37 4.47
N LEU A 71 3.28 -2.14 3.97
CA LEU A 71 2.13 -1.78 3.10
C LEU A 71 1.94 -2.69 1.89
N PRO A 72 2.99 -3.17 1.19
CA PRO A 72 2.80 -4.08 0.07
C PRO A 72 2.09 -5.39 0.44
N LEU A 73 1.95 -5.74 1.74
CA LEU A 73 1.17 -6.90 2.18
C LEU A 73 -0.30 -6.74 1.78
N ASP A 74 -0.84 -5.53 1.89
CA ASP A 74 -2.18 -5.21 1.41
C ASP A 74 -2.12 -4.53 0.04
N ARG A 75 -2.39 -5.31 -1.01
CA ARG A 75 -2.41 -4.81 -2.40
C ARG A 75 -3.35 -3.62 -2.61
N ARG A 76 -4.33 -3.37 -1.73
CA ARG A 76 -5.26 -2.25 -1.86
C ARG A 76 -4.56 -0.89 -1.77
N VAL A 77 -3.47 -0.81 -1.02
CA VAL A 77 -2.67 0.42 -0.85
C VAL A 77 -2.05 0.89 -2.18
N LEU A 78 -1.81 -0.05 -3.11
CA LEU A 78 -1.27 0.25 -4.44
C LEU A 78 -2.24 1.03 -5.34
N TYR A 79 -3.53 1.06 -5.00
CA TYR A 79 -4.55 1.69 -5.84
C TYR A 79 -5.61 2.51 -5.07
N ARG A 80 -5.66 2.42 -3.74
CA ARG A 80 -6.50 3.26 -2.87
C ARG A 80 -5.63 4.23 -2.08
N ASP A 81 -5.76 5.51 -2.43
CA ASP A 81 -4.93 6.57 -1.86
C ASP A 81 -5.20 6.81 -0.37
N HIS A 82 -6.46 6.73 0.06
CA HIS A 82 -6.81 6.94 1.47
C HIS A 82 -6.18 5.88 2.37
N LEU A 83 -6.10 4.60 1.95
CA LEU A 83 -5.45 3.56 2.76
C LEU A 83 -3.97 3.83 2.97
N LEU A 84 -3.28 4.36 1.94
CA LEU A 84 -1.89 4.77 2.05
C LEU A 84 -1.74 5.94 3.04
N GLN A 85 -2.60 6.96 2.90
CA GLN A 85 -2.58 8.13 3.76
C GLN A 85 -2.92 7.78 5.22
N ASP A 86 -3.96 6.99 5.46
CA ASP A 86 -4.42 6.56 6.78
C ASP A 86 -3.37 5.71 7.52
N SER A 87 -2.53 4.98 6.77
CA SER A 87 -1.40 4.24 7.32
C SER A 87 -0.24 5.12 7.79
N ILE A 88 -0.03 6.28 7.17
CA ILE A 88 1.11 7.15 7.45
C ILE A 88 0.73 8.26 8.45
N THR A 89 -0.45 8.85 8.26
CA THR A 89 -0.92 10.06 8.97
C THR A 89 -0.86 9.98 10.50
N PRO A 90 -1.25 8.88 11.18
CA PRO A 90 -1.26 8.85 12.64
C PRO A 90 0.13 9.08 13.25
N TYR A 91 1.16 8.42 12.70
CA TYR A 91 2.54 8.57 13.17
C TYR A 91 3.12 9.94 12.83
N GLN A 92 2.76 10.49 11.67
CA GLN A 92 3.16 11.84 11.31
C GLN A 92 2.53 12.88 12.24
N GLN A 93 1.26 12.72 12.62
CA GLN A 93 0.60 13.62 13.57
C GLN A 93 1.27 13.60 14.94
N GLU A 94 1.68 12.42 15.44
CA GLU A 94 2.46 12.29 16.67
C GLU A 94 3.80 13.05 16.56
N LEU A 95 4.56 12.83 15.49
CA LEU A 95 5.82 13.54 15.25
C LEU A 95 5.63 15.04 15.06
N LYS A 96 4.61 15.47 14.32
CA LYS A 96 4.23 16.88 14.13
C LYS A 96 3.95 17.55 15.46
N GLY A 97 3.26 16.86 16.37
CA GLY A 97 3.00 17.33 17.73
C GLY A 97 4.28 17.63 18.51
N VAL A 98 5.31 16.78 18.36
CA VAL A 98 6.63 17.02 18.98
C VAL A 98 7.29 18.27 18.41
N PHE A 99 7.28 18.47 17.09
CA PHE A 99 7.87 19.65 16.47
C PHE A 99 7.10 20.95 16.75
N LEU A 100 5.76 20.90 16.86
CA LEU A 100 4.95 22.03 17.31
C LEU A 100 5.29 22.42 18.75
N ALA A 101 5.39 21.45 19.66
CA ALA A 101 5.78 21.70 21.04
C ALA A 101 7.23 22.25 21.14
N LEU A 102 8.14 21.74 20.30
CA LEU A 102 9.51 22.25 20.21
C LEU A 102 9.54 23.70 19.73
N GLN A 103 8.71 24.06 18.76
CA GLN A 103 8.61 25.44 18.28
C GLN A 103 8.06 26.38 19.36
N GLN A 104 7.01 25.97 20.08
CA GLN A 104 6.45 26.74 21.19
C GLN A 104 7.51 27.00 22.27
N HIS A 105 8.37 26.01 22.55
CA HIS A 105 9.50 26.16 23.46
C HIS A 105 10.54 27.18 22.97
N VAL A 106 10.81 27.23 21.65
CA VAL A 106 11.72 28.21 21.03
C VAL A 106 11.17 29.63 21.12
N GLU A 107 9.89 29.82 20.80
CA GLU A 107 9.26 31.14 20.71
C GLU A 107 8.92 31.74 22.09
N LYS A 108 8.92 30.92 23.16
CA LYS A 108 8.47 31.31 24.51
C LYS A 108 7.10 32.01 24.51
N SER A 109 6.27 31.68 23.52
CA SER A 109 4.95 32.28 23.32
C SER A 109 3.89 31.35 23.90
N SER A 110 2.97 31.91 24.69
CA SER A 110 1.79 31.20 25.20
C SER A 110 0.65 31.10 24.18
N GLU A 111 0.80 31.71 23.00
CA GLU A 111 -0.19 31.60 21.94
C GLU A 111 -0.13 30.22 21.27
N LEU A 112 -1.17 29.42 21.50
CA LEU A 112 -1.34 28.09 20.93
C LEU A 112 -1.58 28.20 19.41
N ARG A 113 -0.50 28.27 18.62
CA ARG A 113 -0.60 28.17 17.16
C ARG A 113 -0.74 26.71 16.77
N ASN A 114 -1.83 26.39 16.07
CA ASN A 114 -2.09 25.03 15.55
C ASN A 114 -1.34 24.73 14.24
N GLU A 115 -0.66 25.72 13.66
CA GLU A 115 0.08 25.60 12.41
C GLU A 115 1.50 26.15 12.55
N LEU A 116 2.47 25.41 12.01
CA LEU A 116 3.84 25.90 11.89
C LEU A 116 3.89 27.01 10.83
N PRO A 117 4.63 28.11 11.08
CA PRO A 117 4.94 29.10 10.06
C PRO A 117 5.73 28.44 8.93
N PRO A 118 5.76 29.07 7.73
CA PRO A 118 6.54 28.56 6.61
C PRO A 118 7.99 28.33 7.03
N LEU A 119 8.53 27.17 6.69
CA LEU A 119 9.86 26.77 7.14
C LEU A 119 10.91 27.67 6.48
N THR A 120 11.62 28.42 7.32
CA THR A 120 12.77 29.23 6.91
C THR A 120 14.05 28.61 7.45
N ARG A 121 15.18 28.92 6.80
CA ARG A 121 16.50 28.45 7.27
C ARG A 121 16.81 28.88 8.70
N THR A 122 16.35 30.06 9.12
CA THR A 122 16.48 30.54 10.49
C THR A 122 15.61 29.75 11.46
N ALA A 123 14.35 29.47 11.13
CA ALA A 123 13.47 28.64 11.94
C ALA A 123 14.04 27.22 12.13
N LEU A 124 14.56 26.62 11.06
CA LEU A 124 15.21 25.31 11.09
C LEU A 124 16.41 25.28 12.05
N ARG A 125 17.27 26.31 12.02
CA ARG A 125 18.41 26.44 12.94
C ARG A 125 17.97 26.55 14.40
N HIS A 126 16.92 27.33 14.69
CA HIS A 126 16.41 27.46 16.04
C HIS A 126 15.79 26.16 16.56
N LEU A 127 15.00 25.46 15.74
CA LEU A 127 14.44 24.15 16.10
C LEU A 127 15.55 23.13 16.38
N LYS A 128 16.58 23.06 15.52
CA LYS A 128 17.74 22.18 15.73
C LYS A 128 18.49 22.54 17.02
N ALA A 129 18.73 23.82 17.27
CA ALA A 129 19.42 24.27 18.48
C ALA A 129 18.64 23.90 19.76
N ALA A 130 17.31 24.08 19.75
CA ALA A 130 16.46 23.67 20.87
C ALA A 130 16.43 22.15 21.05
N TRP A 131 16.34 21.39 19.95
CA TRP A 131 16.40 19.93 19.96
C TRP A 131 17.67 19.43 20.66
N LEU A 132 18.84 19.92 20.21
CA LEU A 132 20.14 19.55 20.77
C LEU A 132 20.24 19.95 22.25
N THR A 133 19.81 21.16 22.60
CA THR A 133 19.85 21.65 23.99
C THR A 133 19.00 20.79 24.93
N LEU A 134 17.80 20.38 24.50
CA LEU A 134 16.90 19.53 25.28
C LEU A 134 17.43 18.10 25.43
N LYS A 135 18.20 17.61 24.45
CA LYS A 135 18.94 16.34 24.51
C LYS A 135 20.23 16.43 25.33
N GLY A 136 20.56 17.60 25.89
CA GLY A 136 21.76 17.82 26.70
C GLY A 136 23.04 18.00 25.88
N LEU A 137 22.92 18.28 24.57
CA LEU A 137 24.04 18.53 23.67
C LEU A 137 24.21 20.04 23.42
N SER A 138 25.44 20.46 23.17
CA SER A 138 25.71 21.84 22.75
C SER A 138 25.17 22.07 21.33
N PRO A 139 24.54 23.21 21.03
CA PRO A 139 24.08 23.55 19.68
C PRO A 139 25.23 23.89 18.71
N THR A 140 26.47 24.01 19.20
CA THR A 140 27.67 24.20 18.39
C THR A 140 28.47 22.91 18.28
N HIS A 141 29.10 22.68 17.13
CA HIS A 141 29.91 21.49 16.87
C HIS A 141 30.94 21.23 18.00
N PRO A 142 30.93 20.03 18.62
CA PRO A 142 31.84 19.71 19.70
C PRO A 142 33.29 19.63 19.19
N LYS A 143 34.24 20.08 20.02
CA LYS A 143 35.69 19.98 19.73
C LYS A 143 36.31 18.63 20.12
N GLY A 144 35.58 17.79 20.88
CA GLY A 144 36.06 16.50 21.37
C GLY A 144 35.56 15.32 20.53
N ALA A 145 36.44 14.36 20.23
CA ALA A 145 36.14 13.23 19.34
C ALA A 145 34.99 12.32 19.83
N ALA A 146 34.87 12.08 21.15
CA ALA A 146 33.84 11.20 21.71
C ALA A 146 32.42 11.80 21.67
N LEU A 147 32.30 13.12 21.84
CA LEU A 147 31.04 13.86 21.73
C LEU A 147 30.64 14.11 20.27
N ASN A 148 31.58 13.92 19.33
CA ASN A 148 31.34 14.17 17.92
C ASN A 148 30.41 13.11 17.30
N GLY A 149 30.57 11.84 17.68
CA GLY A 149 29.70 10.75 17.18
C GLY A 149 28.25 10.94 17.61
N THR A 150 28.00 11.14 18.91
CA THR A 150 26.64 11.33 19.44
C THR A 150 25.97 12.60 18.91
N TYR A 151 26.74 13.67 18.68
CA TYR A 151 26.25 14.90 18.06
C TYR A 151 25.80 14.66 16.61
N ILE A 152 26.60 13.96 15.81
CA ILE A 152 26.28 13.62 14.42
C ILE A 152 25.04 12.72 14.35
N ASP A 153 24.96 11.70 15.20
CA ASP A 153 23.80 10.81 15.30
C ASP A 153 22.51 11.58 15.62
N GLU A 154 22.58 12.53 16.55
CA GLU A 154 21.42 13.32 16.95
C GLU A 154 21.00 14.31 15.85
N ILE A 155 21.94 14.88 15.09
CA ILE A 155 21.62 15.70 13.92
C ILE A 155 20.91 14.87 12.86
N HIS A 156 21.43 13.69 12.52
CA HIS A 156 20.76 12.80 11.57
C HIS A 156 19.36 12.43 12.05
N THR A 157 19.21 12.13 13.35
CA THR A 157 17.92 11.83 13.96
C THR A 157 16.95 13.01 13.86
N PHE A 158 17.41 14.24 14.12
CA PHE A 158 16.62 15.45 13.98
C PHE A 158 16.07 15.64 12.56
N TYR A 159 16.92 15.63 11.53
CA TYR A 159 16.48 15.85 10.14
C TYR A 159 15.58 14.71 9.63
N SER A 160 15.90 13.47 10.02
CA SER A 160 15.13 12.29 9.66
C SER A 160 13.73 12.30 10.30
N ALA A 161 13.63 12.70 11.56
CA ALA A 161 12.36 12.92 12.25
C ALA A 161 11.56 14.11 11.67
N LEU A 162 12.25 15.20 11.31
CA LEU A 162 11.64 16.37 10.69
C LEU A 162 10.97 16.00 9.36
N LEU A 163 11.64 15.21 8.51
CA LEU A 163 11.05 14.67 7.29
C LEU A 163 9.78 13.86 7.57
N CYS A 164 9.84 12.94 8.53
CA CYS A 164 8.69 12.09 8.88
C CYS A 164 7.54 12.84 9.55
N SER A 165 7.76 14.05 10.08
CA SER A 165 6.74 14.78 10.83
C SER A 165 5.62 15.37 9.98
N GLY A 166 5.78 15.41 8.65
CA GLY A 166 4.82 16.09 7.76
C GLY A 166 4.82 17.63 7.93
N VAL A 167 5.84 18.18 8.61
CA VAL A 167 6.09 19.63 8.68
C VAL A 167 6.66 20.15 7.36
N LEU A 168 7.46 19.33 6.67
CA LEU A 168 7.92 19.62 5.32
C LEU A 168 6.81 19.24 4.34
N THR A 169 6.27 20.22 3.64
CA THR A 169 5.06 20.03 2.81
C THR A 169 5.34 20.15 1.31
N THR A 170 6.52 20.61 0.92
CA THR A 170 6.92 20.84 -0.46
C THR A 170 8.31 20.27 -0.75
N GLU A 171 8.62 20.05 -2.03
CA GLU A 171 9.97 19.68 -2.44
C GLU A 171 11.02 20.75 -2.06
N SER A 172 10.63 22.04 -2.11
CA SER A 172 11.48 23.15 -1.69
C SER A 172 11.89 23.06 -0.20
N ASP A 173 10.99 22.61 0.67
CA ASP A 173 11.29 22.42 2.09
C ASP A 173 12.37 21.35 2.30
N VAL A 174 12.31 20.27 1.52
CA VAL A 174 13.32 19.20 1.54
C VAL A 174 14.67 19.72 1.06
N ARG A 175 14.70 20.49 -0.03
CA ARG A 175 15.95 21.09 -0.53
C ARG A 175 16.56 22.03 0.51
N LEU A 176 15.74 22.82 1.20
CA LEU A 176 16.19 23.68 2.30
C LEU A 176 16.79 22.85 3.45
N ALA A 177 16.15 21.73 3.84
CA ALA A 177 16.68 20.83 4.86
C ALA A 177 18.00 20.16 4.44
N LEU A 178 18.11 19.71 3.19
CA LEU A 178 19.34 19.16 2.60
C LEU A 178 20.46 20.20 2.58
N GLU A 179 20.18 21.42 2.11
CA GLU A 179 21.14 22.51 2.07
C GLU A 179 21.61 22.87 3.49
N ALA A 180 20.70 22.93 4.47
CA ALA A 180 21.06 23.19 5.86
C ALA A 180 21.98 22.09 6.42
N LEU A 181 21.67 20.81 6.17
CA LEU A 181 22.51 19.70 6.60
C LEU A 181 23.92 19.77 5.97
N GLN A 182 24.02 20.07 4.68
CA GLN A 182 25.30 20.11 3.97
C GLN A 182 26.12 21.38 4.24
N SER A 183 25.47 22.54 4.37
CA SER A 183 26.17 23.83 4.47
C SER A 183 26.27 24.40 5.88
N ASP A 184 25.27 24.16 6.74
CA ASP A 184 25.32 24.61 8.15
C ASP A 184 25.98 23.55 9.05
N ASP A 185 25.69 22.26 8.82
CA ASP A 185 26.20 21.15 9.65
C ASP A 185 27.43 20.46 9.05
N LEU A 186 27.73 20.69 7.76
CA LEU A 186 28.84 20.05 7.03
C LEU A 186 28.74 18.51 7.04
N LEU A 187 27.52 17.98 7.01
CA LEU A 187 27.22 16.55 7.00
C LEU A 187 26.55 16.14 5.69
N GLU A 188 26.83 14.92 5.25
CA GLU A 188 26.09 14.31 4.15
C GLU A 188 24.85 13.57 4.69
N PRO A 189 23.71 13.54 3.99
CA PRO A 189 22.53 12.78 4.39
C PRO A 189 22.81 11.27 4.54
N SER A 190 22.30 10.72 5.63
CA SER A 190 22.39 9.31 6.01
C SER A 190 21.32 8.45 5.31
N SER A 191 21.45 7.13 5.39
CA SER A 191 20.39 6.19 4.94
C SER A 191 19.02 6.48 5.56
N SER A 192 18.99 6.78 6.87
CA SER A 192 17.75 7.11 7.59
C SER A 192 17.09 8.39 7.08
N PHE A 193 17.88 9.36 6.59
CA PHE A 193 17.36 10.55 5.94
C PHE A 193 16.58 10.17 4.68
N TYR A 194 17.16 9.37 3.80
CA TYR A 194 16.50 8.94 2.55
C TYR A 194 15.29 8.03 2.79
N GLU A 195 15.39 7.09 3.73
CA GLU A 195 14.26 6.25 4.15
C GLU A 195 13.07 7.10 4.60
N SER A 196 13.33 8.11 5.44
CA SER A 196 12.32 9.06 5.92
C SER A 196 11.77 9.94 4.81
N LEU A 197 12.64 10.38 3.89
CA LEU A 197 12.25 11.18 2.74
C LEU A 197 11.27 10.40 1.85
N PHE A 198 11.57 9.15 1.51
CA PHE A 198 10.68 8.32 0.67
C PHE A 198 9.27 8.16 1.26
N ILE A 199 9.16 8.11 2.59
CA ILE A 199 7.86 8.08 3.28
C ILE A 199 7.20 9.46 3.20
N ALA A 200 7.95 10.54 3.45
CA ALA A 200 7.45 11.91 3.46
C ALA A 200 6.91 12.37 2.10
N LEU A 201 7.46 11.88 0.98
CA LEU A 201 7.02 12.21 -0.39
C LEU A 201 5.50 12.04 -0.57
N TRP A 202 4.89 11.05 0.09
CA TRP A 202 3.46 10.77 -0.01
C TRP A 202 2.55 11.83 0.60
N THR A 203 3.14 12.76 1.36
CA THR A 203 2.41 13.79 2.12
C THR A 203 2.62 15.20 1.60
N PHE A 204 3.44 15.37 0.56
CA PHE A 204 3.66 16.67 -0.05
C PHE A 204 2.39 17.23 -0.67
N SER A 205 2.20 18.54 -0.49
CA SER A 205 1.10 19.30 -1.05
C SER A 205 1.04 19.20 -2.57
N ASP A 206 2.19 19.23 -3.26
CA ASP A 206 2.29 19.03 -4.72
C ASP A 206 1.79 17.65 -5.17
N VAL A 207 1.95 16.65 -4.29
CA VAL A 207 1.50 15.28 -4.54
C VAL A 207 -0.01 15.14 -4.27
N GLN A 208 -0.57 15.93 -3.36
CA GLN A 208 -2.00 15.93 -3.08
C GLN A 208 -2.78 16.63 -4.21
N ARG A 209 -3.68 15.91 -4.87
CA ARG A 209 -4.66 16.50 -5.79
C ARG A 209 -5.63 17.33 -4.98
N THR A 210 -5.69 18.63 -5.24
CA THR A 210 -6.78 19.47 -4.76
C THR A 210 -8.07 18.97 -5.40
N THR A 211 -8.89 18.26 -4.62
CA THR A 211 -10.26 17.99 -5.03
C THR A 211 -10.95 19.34 -5.17
N GLY A 212 -11.25 19.77 -6.39
CA GLY A 212 -11.92 21.05 -6.69
C GLY A 212 -13.32 21.22 -6.07
N LEU A 213 -13.77 20.30 -5.22
CA LEU A 213 -14.92 20.46 -4.35
C LEU A 213 -14.46 20.92 -2.97
N GLY A 214 -14.50 22.23 -2.71
CA GLY A 214 -14.48 22.72 -1.33
C GLY A 214 -13.62 23.95 -1.00
N LYS A 215 -13.49 24.93 -1.91
CA LYS A 215 -13.17 26.32 -1.52
C LYS A 215 -13.87 27.32 -2.45
N SER A 216 -15.21 27.30 -2.47
CA SER A 216 -15.98 28.50 -2.84
C SER A 216 -16.40 29.21 -1.55
N ALA A 217 -15.43 29.64 -0.75
CA ALA A 217 -15.68 30.56 0.34
C ALA A 217 -15.30 31.96 -0.16
N MET A 218 -16.31 32.66 -0.66
CA MET A 218 -16.55 34.08 -0.37
C MET A 218 -15.32 34.99 -0.31
N GLU A 219 -14.81 35.41 -1.47
CA GLU A 219 -14.16 36.71 -1.60
C GLU A 219 -14.61 37.38 -2.90
N THR A 220 -15.39 38.44 -2.71
CA THR A 220 -15.80 39.40 -3.71
C THR A 220 -14.59 40.16 -4.26
N SER A 221 -14.34 40.07 -5.57
CA SER A 221 -13.97 41.27 -6.32
C SER A 221 -14.42 41.14 -7.77
N ALA A 222 -15.21 42.11 -8.21
CA ALA A 222 -15.60 42.29 -9.59
C ALA A 222 -14.46 42.97 -10.33
N ALA A 223 -13.94 42.34 -11.39
CA ALA A 223 -13.48 42.91 -12.65
C ALA A 223 -12.45 42.00 -13.34
N GLY A 224 -12.64 41.76 -14.63
CA GLY A 224 -11.56 41.32 -15.53
C GLY A 224 -11.78 39.94 -16.16
N CYS A 225 -12.31 39.95 -17.37
CA CYS A 225 -12.25 38.82 -18.30
C CYS A 225 -10.80 38.38 -18.54
N GLU A 226 -10.44 37.16 -18.14
CA GLU A 226 -9.49 36.33 -18.88
C GLU A 226 -9.95 34.86 -18.81
N GLY A 227 -10.12 34.26 -19.99
CA GLY A 227 -10.56 32.89 -20.16
C GLY A 227 -9.47 31.91 -19.74
N SER A 228 -9.55 31.44 -18.50
CA SER A 228 -8.98 30.17 -18.09
C SER A 228 -10.07 29.12 -18.20
N SER A 229 -10.06 28.35 -19.28
CA SER A 229 -10.81 27.10 -19.38
C SER A 229 -10.27 26.14 -18.33
N THR A 230 -10.79 26.22 -17.10
CA THR A 230 -10.64 25.17 -16.11
C THR A 230 -11.39 23.96 -16.65
N SER A 231 -10.69 23.15 -17.43
CA SER A 231 -11.10 21.79 -17.76
C SER A 231 -11.32 21.08 -16.42
N SER A 232 -12.58 20.98 -16.00
CA SER A 232 -12.99 20.16 -14.87
C SER A 232 -12.85 18.71 -15.32
N VAL A 233 -11.62 18.21 -15.36
CA VAL A 233 -11.33 16.80 -15.61
C VAL A 233 -12.10 16.03 -14.53
N PRO A 234 -13.03 15.14 -14.91
CA PRO A 234 -13.78 14.36 -13.93
C PRO A 234 -12.81 13.62 -13.02
N PRO A 235 -13.13 13.48 -11.72
CA PRO A 235 -12.24 12.77 -10.81
C PRO A 235 -12.00 11.35 -11.31
N ASP A 236 -10.74 11.00 -11.54
CA ASP A 236 -10.32 9.65 -11.89
C ASP A 236 -10.64 8.73 -10.70
N LEU A 237 -11.67 7.88 -10.86
CA LEU A 237 -12.21 7.03 -9.80
C LEU A 237 -11.58 5.63 -9.89
N VAL A 238 -11.03 5.14 -8.78
CA VAL A 238 -10.51 3.78 -8.65
C VAL A 238 -11.27 3.04 -7.58
N ALA A 239 -11.95 1.95 -7.95
CA ALA A 239 -12.78 1.14 -7.06
C ALA A 239 -13.76 1.98 -6.22
N GLY A 240 -14.30 3.02 -6.85
CA GLY A 240 -15.30 3.91 -6.31
C GLY A 240 -14.82 5.12 -5.51
N GLU A 241 -13.51 5.39 -5.52
CA GLU A 241 -12.89 6.50 -4.79
C GLU A 241 -12.09 7.39 -5.73
N ALA A 242 -12.17 8.71 -5.52
CA ALA A 242 -11.39 9.66 -6.32
C ALA A 242 -9.90 9.54 -5.98
N LYS A 243 -9.05 9.47 -7.01
CA LYS A 243 -7.60 9.58 -6.84
C LYS A 243 -7.25 10.92 -6.20
N ARG A 244 -6.60 10.86 -5.05
CA ARG A 244 -6.12 12.00 -4.26
C ARG A 244 -4.64 12.26 -4.43
N LEU A 245 -3.88 11.33 -5.01
CA LEU A 245 -2.41 11.40 -5.09
C LEU A 245 -1.89 11.40 -6.53
N HIS A 246 -0.92 12.27 -6.81
CA HIS A 246 -0.08 12.23 -8.00
C HIS A 246 1.02 11.16 -7.84
N ARG A 247 0.63 9.88 -7.92
CA ARG A 247 1.54 8.72 -7.73
C ARG A 247 2.77 8.76 -8.66
N GLY A 248 2.61 9.26 -9.89
CA GLY A 248 3.72 9.41 -10.85
C GLY A 248 4.79 10.38 -10.35
N LEU A 249 4.39 11.55 -9.84
CA LEU A 249 5.31 12.55 -9.28
C LEU A 249 6.11 11.99 -8.10
N VAL A 250 5.46 11.21 -7.22
CA VAL A 250 6.15 10.52 -6.11
C VAL A 250 7.22 9.56 -6.65
N GLY A 251 6.91 8.81 -7.71
CA GLY A 251 7.85 7.92 -8.37
C GLY A 251 9.06 8.66 -8.93
N ASP A 252 8.84 9.79 -9.60
CA ASP A 252 9.90 10.62 -10.19
C ASP A 252 10.80 11.21 -9.09
N LEU A 253 10.22 11.76 -8.02
CA LEU A 253 10.97 12.28 -6.87
C LEU A 253 11.75 11.17 -6.16
N ALA A 254 11.15 9.99 -5.96
CA ALA A 254 11.85 8.86 -5.36
C ALA A 254 13.05 8.43 -6.21
N CYS A 255 12.91 8.36 -7.53
CA CYS A 255 14.01 8.09 -8.45
C CYS A 255 15.10 9.16 -8.39
N HIS A 256 14.72 10.44 -8.34
CA HIS A 256 15.64 11.56 -8.24
C HIS A 256 16.50 11.46 -6.96
N TYR A 257 15.86 11.31 -5.79
CA TYR A 257 16.57 11.25 -4.52
C TYR A 257 17.35 9.94 -4.32
N MET A 258 16.87 8.82 -4.84
CA MET A 258 17.67 7.59 -4.86
C MET A 258 18.91 7.73 -5.76
N GLY A 259 18.77 8.43 -6.89
CA GLY A 259 19.89 8.79 -7.76
C GLY A 259 20.91 9.69 -7.05
N HIS A 260 20.44 10.69 -6.32
CA HIS A 260 21.26 11.56 -5.48
C HIS A 260 22.01 10.77 -4.40
N ALA A 261 21.32 9.90 -3.66
CA ALA A 261 21.93 9.06 -2.62
C ALA A 261 23.04 8.15 -3.19
N LEU A 262 22.82 7.55 -4.36
CA LEU A 262 23.81 6.69 -5.02
C LEU A 262 24.99 7.46 -5.62
N ALA A 263 24.85 8.77 -5.84
CA ALA A 263 25.93 9.62 -6.34
C ALA A 263 26.89 10.07 -5.22
N GLN A 264 26.46 9.98 -3.96
CA GLN A 264 27.29 10.32 -2.82
C GLN A 264 28.39 9.27 -2.62
N GLN A 265 29.64 9.67 -2.84
CA GLN A 265 30.81 8.84 -2.57
C GLN A 265 31.13 8.90 -1.08
N ALA A 266 30.63 7.95 -0.29
CA ALA A 266 31.06 7.81 1.09
C ALA A 266 32.37 6.99 1.15
N PRO A 267 33.42 7.46 1.85
CA PRO A 267 34.57 6.62 2.13
C PRO A 267 34.16 5.45 3.04
N PRO A 268 34.72 4.24 2.85
CA PRO A 268 34.27 2.99 3.49
C PRO A 268 34.41 2.96 5.03
N THR A 269 34.98 3.99 5.64
CA THR A 269 35.23 4.10 7.07
C THR A 269 34.20 4.94 7.84
N GLN A 270 33.18 5.50 7.17
CA GLN A 270 32.15 6.31 7.83
C GLN A 270 30.93 5.47 8.27
N SER A 271 30.49 5.67 9.52
CA SER A 271 29.28 5.07 10.08
C SER A 271 27.99 5.50 9.35
N HIS A 272 28.02 6.61 8.62
CA HIS A 272 26.86 7.23 7.96
C HIS A 272 26.92 7.10 6.44
N VAL A 273 26.65 5.90 5.94
CA VAL A 273 26.52 5.66 4.49
C VAL A 273 25.15 6.16 4.00
N ALA A 274 25.14 6.84 2.85
CA ALA A 274 23.93 7.37 2.22
C ALA A 274 22.93 6.30 1.79
N VAL A 275 23.42 5.13 1.38
CA VAL A 275 22.59 4.01 0.90
C VAL A 275 22.95 2.74 1.65
N ARG A 276 21.93 2.14 2.28
CA ARG A 276 22.00 0.80 2.87
C ARG A 276 20.93 -0.11 2.24
N ARG A 277 20.90 -1.37 2.66
CA ARG A 277 19.90 -2.35 2.19
C ARG A 277 18.48 -1.90 2.55
N GLU A 278 18.30 -1.33 3.73
CA GLU A 278 17.06 -0.74 4.25
C GLU A 278 16.57 0.42 3.36
N THR A 279 17.49 1.23 2.82
CA THR A 279 17.17 2.31 1.89
C THR A 279 16.54 1.79 0.60
N TRP A 280 17.04 0.66 0.09
CA TRP A 280 16.43 -0.02 -1.06
C TRP A 280 15.05 -0.58 -0.74
N GLU A 281 14.81 -1.07 0.48
CA GLU A 281 13.50 -1.53 0.91
C GLU A 281 12.46 -0.40 0.91
N ALA A 282 12.79 0.73 1.52
CA ALA A 282 11.92 1.92 1.51
C ALA A 282 11.71 2.48 0.10
N PHE A 283 12.78 2.51 -0.72
CA PHE A 283 12.71 2.93 -2.12
C PHE A 283 11.78 2.02 -2.93
N PHE A 284 11.96 0.70 -2.92
CA PHE A 284 11.10 -0.20 -3.71
C PHE A 284 9.66 -0.24 -3.19
N CYS A 285 9.43 -0.06 -1.89
CA CYS A 285 8.06 0.11 -1.38
C CYS A 285 7.41 1.38 -1.94
N THR A 286 8.12 2.51 -1.94
CA THR A 286 7.64 3.77 -2.52
C THR A 286 7.43 3.62 -4.02
N PHE A 287 8.41 3.07 -4.71
CA PHE A 287 8.38 2.90 -6.15
C PHE A 287 7.27 1.95 -6.59
N ALA A 288 7.08 0.80 -5.92
CA ALA A 288 5.95 -0.08 -6.19
C ALA A 288 4.60 0.62 -6.02
N ASN A 289 4.43 1.41 -4.96
CA ASN A 289 3.21 2.20 -4.71
C ASN A 289 3.00 3.32 -5.76
N ALA A 290 4.07 3.85 -6.35
CA ALA A 290 4.01 4.85 -7.42
C ALA A 290 3.52 4.29 -8.76
N GLN A 291 3.47 2.96 -8.92
CA GLN A 291 3.04 2.25 -10.13
C GLN A 291 3.86 2.66 -11.38
N PRO A 292 5.20 2.49 -11.36
CA PRO A 292 6.08 2.91 -12.45
C PRO A 292 5.88 2.07 -13.69
N ALA A 293 6.33 2.61 -14.82
CA ALA A 293 6.43 1.87 -16.06
C ALA A 293 7.34 0.64 -15.89
N PRO A 294 7.02 -0.50 -16.54
CA PRO A 294 7.79 -1.75 -16.37
C PRO A 294 9.29 -1.61 -16.67
N MET A 295 9.65 -0.81 -17.69
CA MET A 295 11.05 -0.57 -18.03
C MET A 295 11.83 0.13 -16.91
N LEU A 296 11.19 1.04 -16.18
CA LEU A 296 11.83 1.73 -15.05
C LEU A 296 12.03 0.78 -13.87
N MET A 297 11.06 -0.11 -13.60
CA MET A 297 11.21 -1.16 -12.59
C MET A 297 12.37 -2.11 -12.93
N ASP A 298 12.46 -2.58 -14.18
CA ASP A 298 13.57 -3.43 -14.64
C ASP A 298 14.94 -2.72 -14.50
N LEU A 299 15.01 -1.43 -14.81
CA LEU A 299 16.23 -0.61 -14.69
C LEU A 299 16.70 -0.51 -13.24
N TRP A 300 15.81 -0.12 -12.33
CA TRP A 300 16.13 0.03 -10.92
C TRP A 300 16.44 -1.31 -10.25
N TRP A 301 15.70 -2.37 -10.60
CA TRP A 301 16.02 -3.73 -10.16
C TRP A 301 17.42 -4.16 -10.58
N THR A 302 17.80 -3.90 -11.84
CA THR A 302 19.15 -4.24 -12.33
C THR A 302 20.23 -3.45 -11.60
N ARG A 303 19.98 -2.15 -11.32
CA ARG A 303 20.91 -1.31 -10.57
C ARG A 303 21.06 -1.77 -9.12
N PHE A 304 19.96 -2.17 -8.49
CA PHE A 304 19.93 -2.76 -7.16
C PHE A 304 20.76 -4.04 -7.07
N LEU A 305 20.56 -5.00 -7.99
CA LEU A 305 21.33 -6.25 -7.99
C LEU A 305 22.84 -5.98 -8.09
N LYS A 306 23.25 -5.07 -8.98
CA LYS A 306 24.66 -4.67 -9.11
C LYS A 306 25.21 -4.04 -7.84
N TRP A 307 24.43 -3.17 -7.19
CA TRP A 307 24.83 -2.55 -5.93
C TRP A 307 25.01 -3.59 -4.82
N VAL A 308 24.06 -4.53 -4.67
CA VAL A 308 24.12 -5.61 -3.67
C VAL A 308 25.33 -6.52 -3.91
N ASP A 309 25.62 -6.87 -5.17
CA ASP A 309 26.78 -7.70 -5.52
C ASP A 309 28.11 -6.98 -5.23
N ASN A 310 28.19 -5.66 -5.51
CA ASN A 310 29.38 -4.86 -5.21
C ASN A 310 29.65 -4.74 -3.71
N GLN A 311 28.61 -4.47 -2.90
CA GLN A 311 28.74 -4.36 -1.44
C GLN A 311 29.23 -5.66 -0.81
N HIS A 312 28.71 -6.80 -1.28
CA HIS A 312 29.16 -8.10 -0.79
C HIS A 312 30.61 -8.41 -1.20
N ALA A 313 31.04 -8.01 -2.39
CA ALA A 313 32.44 -8.15 -2.80
C ALA A 313 33.38 -7.30 -1.92
N GLU A 314 32.98 -6.08 -1.56
CA GLU A 314 33.73 -5.20 -0.65
C GLU A 314 33.86 -5.83 0.76
N GLU A 315 32.76 -6.33 1.33
CA GLU A 315 32.73 -7.00 2.63
C GLU A 315 33.70 -8.20 2.68
N HIS A 316 33.72 -9.06 1.65
CA HIS A 316 34.63 -10.22 1.60
C HIS A 316 36.09 -9.85 1.29
N SER A 317 36.33 -8.79 0.53
CA SER A 317 37.70 -8.33 0.25
C SER A 317 38.40 -7.78 1.51
N SER A 318 37.64 -7.16 2.42
CA SER A 318 38.16 -6.60 3.68
C SER A 318 38.47 -7.65 4.76
N SER A 319 37.81 -8.81 4.74
CA SER A 319 37.99 -9.88 5.73
C SER A 319 39.12 -10.87 5.40
N THR A 320 39.69 -10.81 4.19
CA THR A 320 40.70 -11.77 3.70
C THR A 320 42.15 -11.30 3.95
N GLN A 321 42.37 -10.11 4.53
CA GLN A 321 43.73 -9.56 4.71
C GLN A 321 44.55 -10.19 5.86
N ASP A 322 43.96 -11.08 6.67
CA ASP A 322 44.64 -11.73 7.81
C ASP A 322 44.89 -13.24 7.66
N LYS A 323 44.60 -13.86 6.51
CA LYS A 323 44.87 -15.30 6.30
C LYS A 323 45.58 -15.60 4.98
N SER A 324 46.90 -15.62 5.12
CA SER A 324 47.89 -16.46 4.43
C SER A 324 48.01 -16.37 2.91
N GLU A 325 49.18 -15.88 2.50
CA GLU A 325 49.93 -16.41 1.37
C GLU A 325 49.96 -17.96 1.42
N ASN A 326 49.35 -18.63 0.44
CA ASN A 326 49.91 -19.78 -0.27
C ASN A 326 48.95 -20.36 -1.33
N LEU A 327 49.47 -20.37 -2.56
CA LEU A 327 49.32 -21.38 -3.62
C LEU A 327 48.02 -21.50 -4.46
N THR A 328 48.25 -21.22 -5.76
CA THR A 328 47.80 -21.93 -6.99
C THR A 328 46.33 -21.88 -7.41
N SER A 329 46.09 -21.00 -8.39
CA SER A 329 45.31 -21.12 -9.64
C SER A 329 44.32 -22.28 -9.88
N GLU A 330 43.21 -21.88 -10.50
CA GLU A 330 42.22 -22.67 -11.27
C GLU A 330 40.94 -23.13 -10.54
N SER A 331 40.02 -22.18 -10.37
CA SER A 331 38.64 -22.31 -10.88
C SER A 331 37.96 -20.96 -10.68
N ALA A 332 37.52 -20.32 -11.77
CA ALA A 332 36.64 -19.15 -11.72
C ALA A 332 35.25 -19.61 -11.26
N VAL A 333 35.12 -19.96 -9.99
CA VAL A 333 33.83 -20.10 -9.33
C VAL A 333 33.30 -18.68 -9.19
N SER A 334 32.27 -18.34 -9.97
CA SER A 334 31.56 -17.08 -9.83
C SER A 334 31.28 -16.83 -8.35
N SER A 335 31.76 -15.70 -7.82
CA SER A 335 31.49 -15.31 -6.43
C SER A 335 29.99 -15.50 -6.12
N PRO A 336 29.62 -16.11 -4.99
CA PRO A 336 28.22 -16.34 -4.65
C PRO A 336 27.48 -15.01 -4.67
N SER A 337 26.42 -14.92 -5.47
CA SER A 337 25.59 -13.72 -5.57
C SER A 337 24.97 -13.41 -4.21
N ALA A 338 24.94 -12.13 -3.86
CA ALA A 338 24.54 -11.72 -2.52
C ALA A 338 23.01 -11.82 -2.31
N PRO A 339 22.58 -12.21 -1.09
CA PRO A 339 21.16 -12.37 -0.76
C PRO A 339 20.43 -11.02 -0.75
N LEU A 340 19.14 -11.05 -1.08
CA LEU A 340 18.35 -9.84 -1.32
C LEU A 340 17.50 -9.45 -0.10
N PRO A 341 17.37 -8.15 0.23
CA PRO A 341 16.43 -7.65 1.23
C PRO A 341 14.97 -8.08 0.97
N TYR A 342 14.31 -8.68 1.96
CA TYR A 342 12.96 -9.23 1.84
C TYR A 342 11.94 -8.19 1.37
N GLN A 343 11.91 -7.01 2.00
CA GLN A 343 10.85 -6.04 1.72
C GLN A 343 10.98 -5.46 0.30
N ALA A 344 12.20 -5.34 -0.21
CA ALA A 344 12.45 -4.96 -1.60
C ALA A 344 11.87 -6.00 -2.58
N VAL A 345 12.17 -7.29 -2.37
CA VAL A 345 11.62 -8.38 -3.19
C VAL A 345 10.09 -8.39 -3.11
N HIS A 346 9.54 -8.29 -1.91
CA HIS A 346 8.10 -8.31 -1.68
C HIS A 346 7.37 -7.13 -2.34
N ALA A 347 7.94 -5.92 -2.26
CA ALA A 347 7.39 -4.73 -2.93
C ALA A 347 7.36 -4.89 -4.45
N VAL A 348 8.44 -5.41 -5.04
CA VAL A 348 8.51 -5.64 -6.49
C VAL A 348 7.51 -6.72 -6.93
N LEU A 349 7.37 -7.81 -6.18
CA LEU A 349 6.35 -8.82 -6.47
C LEU A 349 4.92 -8.30 -6.28
N ALA A 350 4.69 -7.42 -5.30
CA ALA A 350 3.40 -6.76 -5.12
C ALA A 350 3.07 -5.84 -6.30
N TRP A 351 4.05 -5.11 -6.84
CA TRP A 351 3.90 -4.37 -8.09
C TRP A 351 3.56 -5.29 -9.27
N CYS A 352 4.27 -6.42 -9.43
CA CYS A 352 3.95 -7.40 -10.48
C CYS A 352 2.54 -7.98 -10.33
N ALA A 353 2.10 -8.26 -9.10
CA ALA A 353 0.76 -8.74 -8.82
C ALA A 353 -0.33 -7.73 -9.24
N GLN A 354 -0.06 -6.44 -9.02
CA GLN A 354 -0.96 -5.36 -9.41
C GLN A 354 -0.96 -5.10 -10.92
N SER A 355 0.22 -5.13 -11.56
CA SER A 355 0.36 -4.97 -13.02
C SER A 355 -0.05 -6.22 -13.81
N ARG A 356 -0.28 -7.35 -13.12
CA ARG A 356 -0.63 -8.66 -13.70
C ARG A 356 0.46 -9.20 -14.62
N ASP A 357 1.71 -8.90 -14.28
CA ASP A 357 2.87 -9.27 -15.06
C ASP A 357 3.52 -10.54 -14.50
N MET A 358 3.03 -11.67 -14.99
CA MET A 358 3.47 -13.00 -14.56
C MET A 358 4.94 -13.28 -14.93
N GLU A 359 5.40 -12.83 -16.10
CA GLU A 359 6.76 -13.09 -16.57
C GLU A 359 7.79 -12.39 -15.69
N ARG A 360 7.56 -11.11 -15.37
CA ARG A 360 8.41 -10.37 -14.44
C ARG A 360 8.33 -10.92 -13.02
N ALA A 361 7.13 -11.29 -12.56
CA ALA A 361 6.97 -11.92 -11.24
C ALA A 361 7.85 -13.16 -11.10
N LEU A 362 7.81 -14.06 -12.10
CA LEU A 362 8.66 -15.25 -12.14
C LEU A 362 10.15 -14.92 -12.23
N LYS A 363 10.53 -13.95 -13.07
CA LYS A 363 11.92 -13.49 -13.20
C LYS A 363 12.47 -13.00 -11.86
N PHE A 364 11.75 -12.10 -11.18
CA PHE A 364 12.19 -11.54 -9.91
C PHE A 364 12.18 -12.58 -8.78
N PHE A 365 11.13 -13.41 -8.71
CA PHE A 365 11.06 -14.51 -7.73
C PHE A 365 12.22 -15.50 -7.90
N ASN A 366 12.52 -15.93 -9.12
CA ASN A 366 13.61 -16.86 -9.38
C ASN A 366 14.99 -16.26 -9.07
N VAL A 367 15.17 -14.95 -9.29
CA VAL A 367 16.42 -14.26 -8.88
C VAL A 367 16.53 -14.24 -7.36
N ALA A 368 15.45 -13.94 -6.64
CA ALA A 368 15.43 -13.96 -5.18
C ALA A 368 15.67 -15.37 -4.62
N ASP A 369 15.01 -16.39 -5.18
CA ASP A 369 15.19 -17.78 -4.75
C ASP A 369 16.64 -18.26 -4.99
N LYS A 370 17.24 -17.93 -6.14
CA LYS A 370 18.65 -18.28 -6.43
C LYS A 370 19.67 -17.60 -5.52
N ARG A 371 19.35 -16.41 -4.99
CA ARG A 371 20.26 -15.61 -4.16
C ARG A 371 20.02 -15.79 -2.66
N GLY A 372 18.82 -16.19 -2.26
CA GLY A 372 18.37 -16.15 -0.87
C GLY A 372 17.90 -14.75 -0.45
N ILE A 373 17.36 -14.65 0.76
CA ILE A 373 16.78 -13.43 1.31
C ILE A 373 17.40 -13.03 2.65
N THR A 374 17.57 -11.73 2.87
CA THR A 374 17.96 -11.14 4.16
C THR A 374 16.82 -10.37 4.81
N LEU A 375 16.83 -10.34 6.14
CA LEU A 375 15.87 -9.62 6.97
C LEU A 375 16.61 -8.57 7.79
N HIS A 376 16.09 -7.35 7.80
CA HIS A 376 16.69 -6.22 8.50
C HIS A 376 15.85 -5.86 9.74
N ALA A 377 16.51 -5.66 10.88
CA ALA A 377 15.83 -5.41 12.16
C ALA A 377 15.03 -4.11 12.18
N SER A 378 15.43 -3.12 11.38
CA SER A 378 14.74 -1.83 11.22
C SER A 378 13.42 -1.94 10.44
N THR A 379 13.25 -2.98 9.63
CA THR A 379 12.11 -3.16 8.72
C THR A 379 11.28 -4.40 8.99
N THR A 380 11.61 -5.16 10.06
CA THR A 380 10.88 -6.36 10.47
C THR A 380 10.40 -6.27 11.92
N PRO A 381 9.18 -6.77 12.23
CA PRO A 381 8.50 -6.55 13.51
C PRO A 381 9.10 -7.31 14.70
N CYS A 382 10.10 -8.16 14.49
CA CYS A 382 10.59 -9.07 15.52
C CYS A 382 11.94 -8.59 16.07
N PRO A 383 11.99 -7.98 17.28
CA PRO A 383 13.24 -7.55 17.91
C PRO A 383 14.14 -8.72 18.37
N ALA A 384 13.79 -9.97 18.04
CA ALA A 384 14.55 -11.16 18.37
C ALA A 384 14.35 -12.22 17.28
N LEU A 385 14.87 -11.99 16.08
CA LEU A 385 15.16 -13.10 15.17
C LEU A 385 16.48 -13.73 15.63
N PRO A 386 16.50 -14.99 16.07
CA PRO A 386 17.75 -15.74 16.22
C PRO A 386 18.63 -15.56 14.98
N LEU A 387 19.91 -15.21 15.16
CA LEU A 387 20.90 -15.10 14.07
C LEU A 387 20.88 -16.35 13.14
N THR A 388 20.57 -17.51 13.70
CA THR A 388 20.43 -18.79 13.00
C THR A 388 19.28 -18.86 11.97
N LEU A 389 18.26 -17.99 12.07
CA LEU A 389 17.17 -17.90 11.09
C LEU A 389 17.55 -17.05 9.87
N ALA A 390 18.38 -16.03 10.06
CA ALA A 390 18.90 -15.23 8.94
C ALA A 390 19.77 -16.11 8.01
N ASP A 391 20.55 -17.03 8.59
CA ASP A 391 21.46 -17.89 7.83
C ASP A 391 20.75 -18.96 6.98
N SER A 392 19.58 -19.46 7.41
CA SER A 392 18.80 -20.44 6.65
C SER A 392 17.95 -19.79 5.55
N PHE A 393 17.43 -18.59 5.80
CA PHE A 393 16.66 -17.83 4.82
C PHE A 393 17.55 -17.14 3.76
N GLY A 394 18.82 -16.87 4.12
CA GLY A 394 19.82 -16.31 3.22
C GLY A 394 20.40 -17.29 2.19
N GLN A 395 20.08 -18.59 2.27
CA GLN A 395 20.58 -19.59 1.33
C GLN A 395 19.79 -19.62 0.02
N ALA A 396 20.47 -19.98 -1.07
CA ALA A 396 19.83 -20.25 -2.35
C ALA A 396 18.81 -21.39 -2.22
N GLY A 397 17.61 -21.21 -2.79
CA GLY A 397 16.48 -22.14 -2.71
C GLY A 397 15.63 -22.01 -1.46
N SER A 398 15.94 -21.07 -0.56
CA SER A 398 15.24 -20.93 0.73
C SER A 398 13.76 -20.58 0.59
N LEU A 399 13.33 -19.98 -0.53
CA LEU A 399 11.93 -19.62 -0.75
C LEU A 399 11.06 -20.80 -1.12
N THR A 400 11.66 -21.89 -1.60
CA THR A 400 10.97 -23.11 -1.98
C THR A 400 11.28 -24.28 -1.04
N ALA A 401 12.24 -24.13 -0.13
CA ALA A 401 12.57 -25.11 0.89
C ALA A 401 11.52 -25.16 2.02
N LEU A 402 11.30 -26.34 2.58
CA LEU A 402 10.48 -26.51 3.78
C LEU A 402 11.20 -25.89 4.98
N SER A 403 10.50 -25.02 5.71
CA SER A 403 10.98 -24.46 6.97
C SER A 403 10.16 -24.98 8.14
N THR A 404 10.79 -25.27 9.28
CA THR A 404 10.10 -25.59 10.53
C THR A 404 9.65 -24.34 11.29
N ASN A 405 10.13 -23.16 10.90
CA ASN A 405 9.84 -21.92 11.60
C ASN A 405 8.56 -21.25 11.04
N PRO A 406 7.55 -20.99 11.89
CA PRO A 406 6.29 -20.40 11.44
C PRO A 406 6.45 -18.98 10.88
N PHE A 407 7.40 -18.19 11.37
CA PHE A 407 7.67 -16.85 10.85
C PHE A 407 8.26 -16.90 9.44
N VAL A 408 9.22 -17.79 9.18
CA VAL A 408 9.75 -18.01 7.82
C VAL A 408 8.66 -18.49 6.88
N GLN A 409 7.80 -19.41 7.34
CA GLN A 409 6.63 -19.84 6.56
C GLN A 409 5.67 -18.67 6.26
N GLN A 410 5.46 -17.72 7.18
CA GLN A 410 4.66 -16.51 6.90
C GLN A 410 5.27 -15.65 5.78
N LEU A 411 6.59 -15.47 5.78
CA LEU A 411 7.30 -14.72 4.73
C LEU A 411 7.24 -15.45 3.38
N GLN A 412 7.47 -16.77 3.37
CA GLN A 412 7.32 -17.61 2.18
C GLN A 412 5.90 -17.53 1.63
N LEU A 413 4.89 -17.68 2.50
CA LEU A 413 3.48 -17.55 2.15
C LEU A 413 3.21 -16.19 1.49
N ALA A 414 3.66 -15.09 2.08
CA ALA A 414 3.46 -13.75 1.54
C ALA A 414 4.05 -13.60 0.12
N LEU A 415 5.27 -14.07 -0.14
CA LEU A 415 5.88 -14.00 -1.47
C LEU A 415 5.16 -14.91 -2.49
N LEU A 416 4.85 -16.15 -2.10
CA LEU A 416 4.17 -17.12 -2.96
C LEU A 416 2.78 -16.63 -3.38
N VAL A 417 2.01 -16.02 -2.47
CA VAL A 417 0.69 -15.50 -2.82
C VAL A 417 0.77 -14.27 -3.75
N LYS A 418 1.84 -13.46 -3.69
CA LYS A 418 2.07 -12.40 -4.69
C LYS A 418 2.32 -12.99 -6.07
N LEU A 419 3.16 -14.03 -6.15
CA LEU A 419 3.40 -14.76 -7.40
C LEU A 419 2.09 -15.31 -7.95
N MET A 420 1.26 -15.93 -7.10
CA MET A 420 -0.05 -16.41 -7.53
C MET A 420 -0.99 -15.28 -7.96
N ALA A 421 -1.01 -14.16 -7.23
CA ALA A 421 -1.85 -13.01 -7.58
C ALA A 421 -1.46 -12.37 -8.92
N SER A 422 -0.20 -12.48 -9.36
CA SER A 422 0.23 -12.02 -10.70
C SER A 422 -0.47 -12.78 -11.85
N THR A 423 -0.90 -14.02 -11.60
CA THR A 423 -1.66 -14.82 -12.58
C THR A 423 -3.13 -14.43 -12.65
N LYS A 424 -3.59 -13.50 -11.80
CA LYS A 424 -4.98 -13.06 -11.78
C LYS A 424 -5.36 -12.55 -13.16
N SER A 425 -6.36 -13.19 -13.76
CA SER A 425 -6.88 -12.89 -15.10
C SER A 425 -6.15 -13.44 -16.31
N VAL A 426 -5.13 -14.25 -16.09
CA VAL A 426 -4.51 -15.06 -17.13
C VAL A 426 -5.29 -16.38 -17.27
N ARG A 427 -5.90 -16.63 -18.44
CA ARG A 427 -6.61 -17.90 -18.70
C ARG A 427 -5.64 -19.08 -18.81
N LEU A 428 -4.48 -18.85 -19.41
CA LEU A 428 -3.40 -19.82 -19.61
C LEU A 428 -2.18 -19.39 -18.79
N ASP A 429 -2.19 -19.70 -17.50
CA ASP A 429 -1.11 -19.39 -16.56
C ASP A 429 0.02 -20.43 -16.58
N GLY A 430 0.05 -21.32 -17.57
CA GLY A 430 1.08 -22.35 -17.72
C GLY A 430 1.17 -23.35 -16.55
N GLY A 431 0.13 -23.44 -15.72
CA GLY A 431 0.12 -24.26 -14.50
C GLY A 431 0.77 -23.59 -13.28
N LEU A 432 1.11 -22.30 -13.34
CA LEU A 432 1.75 -21.58 -12.24
C LEU A 432 0.89 -21.59 -10.97
N ARG A 433 -0.44 -21.39 -11.05
CA ARG A 433 -1.31 -21.49 -9.87
C ARG A 433 -1.24 -22.87 -9.21
N ALA A 434 -1.24 -23.94 -10.01
CA ALA A 434 -1.14 -25.30 -9.49
C ALA A 434 0.21 -25.55 -8.82
N LEU A 435 1.30 -25.03 -9.40
CA LEU A 435 2.64 -25.09 -8.82
C LEU A 435 2.68 -24.36 -7.47
N VAL A 436 2.19 -23.12 -7.40
CA VAL A 436 2.17 -22.35 -6.14
C VAL A 436 1.30 -23.04 -5.09
N VAL A 437 0.11 -23.56 -5.45
CA VAL A 437 -0.74 -24.29 -4.51
C VAL A 437 -0.04 -25.54 -3.97
N ARG A 438 0.67 -26.29 -4.82
CA ARG A 438 1.47 -27.44 -4.39
C ARG A 438 2.59 -27.03 -3.43
N ASP A 439 3.26 -25.92 -3.74
CA ASP A 439 4.33 -25.40 -2.89
C ASP A 439 3.79 -24.91 -1.54
N LEU A 440 2.63 -24.24 -1.51
CA LEU A 440 1.94 -23.87 -0.28
C LEU A 440 1.54 -25.10 0.55
N GLN A 441 0.97 -26.13 -0.07
CA GLN A 441 0.61 -27.38 0.62
C GLN A 441 1.83 -28.12 1.17
N ARG A 442 2.97 -28.03 0.48
CA ARG A 442 4.22 -28.65 0.90
C ARG A 442 4.90 -27.88 2.03
N GLN A 443 4.91 -26.55 1.95
CA GLN A 443 5.78 -25.69 2.76
C GLN A 443 5.08 -25.06 3.97
N ILE A 444 3.77 -24.80 3.88
CA ILE A 444 3.04 -23.97 4.87
C ILE A 444 2.12 -24.84 5.71
N VAL A 445 2.35 -24.84 7.02
CA VAL A 445 1.49 -25.55 7.98
C VAL A 445 0.14 -24.83 8.09
N PRO A 446 -1.00 -25.55 8.21
CA PRO A 446 -2.32 -24.93 8.30
C PRO A 446 -2.47 -23.86 9.38
N ALA A 447 -1.82 -24.01 10.53
CA ALA A 447 -1.85 -23.02 11.61
C ALA A 447 -1.27 -21.66 11.19
N VAL A 448 -0.20 -21.67 10.39
CA VAL A 448 0.41 -20.45 9.82
C VAL A 448 -0.52 -19.81 8.80
N LEU A 449 -1.17 -20.63 7.96
CA LEU A 449 -2.11 -20.16 6.97
C LEU A 449 -3.34 -19.47 7.60
N TYR A 450 -3.91 -20.03 8.66
CA TYR A 450 -5.13 -19.50 9.30
C TYR A 450 -4.88 -18.22 10.13
N THR A 451 -3.64 -18.02 10.59
CA THR A 451 -3.23 -16.82 11.33
C THR A 451 -2.67 -15.72 10.42
N ALA A 452 -2.54 -15.97 9.12
CA ALA A 452 -1.95 -15.03 8.16
C ALA A 452 -2.70 -13.68 8.10
N PRO A 453 -2.01 -12.57 7.82
CA PRO A 453 -2.66 -11.26 7.63
C PRO A 453 -3.73 -11.31 6.54
N TRP A 454 -4.81 -10.55 6.72
CA TRP A 454 -5.92 -10.54 5.76
C TRP A 454 -5.49 -10.05 4.37
N GLY A 455 -4.48 -9.17 4.26
CA GLY A 455 -3.88 -8.77 2.98
C GLY A 455 -3.28 -9.95 2.20
N VAL A 456 -2.51 -10.80 2.89
CA VAL A 456 -1.92 -12.04 2.33
C VAL A 456 -3.03 -13.00 1.91
N LEU A 457 -4.05 -13.19 2.76
CA LEU A 457 -5.21 -14.02 2.42
C LEU A 457 -5.97 -13.47 1.20
N ASN A 458 -6.12 -12.15 1.05
CA ASN A 458 -6.78 -11.53 -0.10
C ASN A 458 -6.09 -11.88 -1.43
N ASP A 459 -4.76 -11.99 -1.42
CA ASP A 459 -4.00 -12.43 -2.59
C ASP A 459 -4.14 -13.93 -2.82
N LEU A 460 -4.12 -14.74 -1.76
CA LEU A 460 -4.39 -16.17 -1.85
C LEU A 460 -5.79 -16.46 -2.46
N LEU A 461 -6.82 -15.74 -2.00
CA LEU A 461 -8.19 -15.87 -2.51
C LEU A 461 -8.31 -15.55 -4.00
N SER A 462 -7.36 -14.78 -4.57
CA SER A 462 -7.36 -14.50 -6.01
C SER A 462 -6.94 -15.69 -6.88
N GLY A 463 -6.28 -16.70 -6.30
CA GLY A 463 -5.90 -17.94 -6.98
C GLY A 463 -6.80 -19.15 -6.71
N LEU A 464 -7.55 -19.17 -5.61
CA LEU A 464 -8.38 -20.31 -5.16
C LEU A 464 -9.81 -20.33 -5.70
N SER A 465 -10.35 -21.49 -6.09
CA SER A 465 -11.78 -21.62 -6.45
C SER A 465 -12.71 -21.02 -5.37
N VAL A 466 -13.91 -20.55 -5.75
CA VAL A 466 -14.89 -19.97 -4.80
C VAL A 466 -15.20 -20.92 -3.62
N PRO A 467 -15.43 -22.24 -3.81
CA PRO A 467 -15.59 -23.17 -2.71
C PRO A 467 -14.37 -23.25 -1.78
N SER A 468 -13.15 -23.33 -2.34
CA SER A 468 -11.91 -23.38 -1.55
C SER A 468 -11.68 -22.08 -0.77
N ALA A 469 -11.96 -20.94 -1.40
CA ALA A 469 -11.92 -19.62 -0.78
C ALA A 469 -12.88 -19.55 0.42
N MET A 470 -14.12 -20.00 0.28
CA MET A 470 -15.10 -20.03 1.36
C MET A 470 -14.71 -20.97 2.50
N GLN A 471 -14.16 -22.15 2.19
CA GLN A 471 -13.65 -23.07 3.21
C GLN A 471 -12.50 -22.46 4.00
N LEU A 472 -11.55 -21.80 3.31
CA LEU A 472 -10.45 -21.10 3.95
C LEU A 472 -10.97 -20.00 4.88
N LEU A 473 -11.89 -19.15 4.41
CA LEU A 473 -12.47 -18.09 5.23
C LEU A 473 -13.19 -18.62 6.47
N ARG A 474 -13.96 -19.71 6.34
CA ARG A 474 -14.58 -20.39 7.48
C ARG A 474 -13.53 -20.85 8.49
N ARG A 475 -12.46 -21.50 8.03
CA ARG A 475 -11.37 -21.97 8.91
C ARG A 475 -10.65 -20.81 9.60
N CYS A 476 -10.34 -19.73 8.89
CA CYS A 476 -9.73 -18.53 9.48
C CYS A 476 -10.65 -17.86 10.53
N SER A 477 -11.97 -17.89 10.31
CA SER A 477 -12.93 -17.36 11.29
C SER A 477 -13.09 -18.23 12.53
N LEU A 478 -12.95 -19.56 12.39
CA LEU A 478 -13.13 -20.53 13.48
C LEU A 478 -11.84 -20.78 14.29
N GLY A 479 -10.67 -20.56 13.68
CA GLY A 479 -9.36 -21.02 14.19
C GLY A 479 -8.80 -20.32 15.42
N SER A 480 -9.55 -19.48 16.14
CA SER A 480 -9.06 -18.79 17.33
C SER A 480 -9.31 -19.52 18.66
N SER A 481 -9.90 -20.73 18.65
CA SER A 481 -10.32 -21.42 19.90
C SER A 481 -9.63 -22.76 20.21
N GLU A 482 -8.68 -23.23 19.41
CA GLU A 482 -8.10 -24.58 19.59
C GLU A 482 -6.69 -24.62 20.21
N SER A 483 -6.03 -23.49 20.48
CA SER A 483 -4.65 -23.50 21.01
C SER A 483 -4.50 -23.52 22.53
N THR A 484 -5.58 -23.76 23.30
CA THR A 484 -5.52 -23.74 24.79
C THR A 484 -6.28 -24.90 25.44
N ARG A 485 -6.29 -26.09 24.86
CA ARG A 485 -7.01 -27.23 25.46
C ARG A 485 -6.32 -28.59 25.46
N GLU A 486 -5.05 -28.66 25.13
CA GLU A 486 -4.25 -29.89 25.27
C GLU A 486 -3.04 -29.66 26.18
N GLU A 487 -3.25 -29.28 27.44
CA GLU A 487 -2.22 -29.45 28.49
C GLU A 487 -2.79 -29.27 29.91
N THR A 488 -3.85 -30.01 30.27
CA THR A 488 -4.10 -30.37 31.69
C THR A 488 -5.07 -31.55 31.77
N ARG A 489 -4.53 -32.76 31.58
CA ARG A 489 -5.18 -34.01 32.01
C ARG A 489 -4.25 -34.68 33.01
N GLU A 490 -4.13 -34.11 34.19
CA GLU A 490 -3.68 -34.85 35.38
C GLU A 490 -4.55 -34.48 36.59
N SER A 491 -5.42 -35.44 36.93
CA SER A 491 -5.89 -35.81 38.26
C SER A 491 -5.82 -34.78 39.40
N HIS A 492 -6.98 -34.33 39.89
CA HIS A 492 -7.29 -34.37 41.33
C HIS A 492 -8.80 -34.37 41.59
N SER A 493 -9.20 -35.34 42.40
CA SER A 493 -10.54 -35.60 42.92
C SER A 493 -10.79 -34.83 44.22
N GLY A 494 -11.91 -34.10 44.33
CA GLY A 494 -12.42 -33.53 45.59
C GLY A 494 -13.68 -32.67 45.39
N PRO A 495 -14.67 -32.66 46.30
CA PRO A 495 -16.07 -32.43 45.94
C PRO A 495 -16.60 -30.99 46.10
N MET A 496 -17.57 -30.68 45.23
CA MET A 496 -18.69 -29.71 45.30
C MET A 496 -18.58 -28.48 46.23
N GLN A 497 -18.55 -27.30 45.59
CA GLN A 497 -19.41 -26.17 45.97
C GLN A 497 -20.04 -25.54 44.71
N PRO A 498 -21.30 -25.07 44.78
CA PRO A 498 -21.99 -24.46 43.64
C PRO A 498 -21.64 -22.97 43.57
N GLN A 499 -21.00 -22.53 42.50
CA GLN A 499 -20.85 -21.11 42.19
C GLN A 499 -21.54 -20.77 40.87
N GLU A 500 -22.18 -19.60 40.93
CA GLU A 500 -23.21 -19.12 40.04
C GLU A 500 -22.74 -18.86 38.62
N ASN A 501 -23.66 -19.14 37.70
CA ASN A 501 -23.56 -18.97 36.26
C ASN A 501 -23.35 -17.50 35.87
N THR A 502 -22.13 -17.09 35.57
CA THR A 502 -21.86 -15.91 34.73
C THR A 502 -20.43 -15.97 34.18
N SER A 503 -20.17 -16.77 33.13
CA SER A 503 -19.12 -16.48 32.12
C SER A 503 -19.03 -17.50 30.97
N GLU A 504 -20.08 -18.29 30.66
CA GLU A 504 -20.03 -19.25 29.54
C GLU A 504 -20.27 -18.62 28.14
N PHE A 505 -20.42 -17.29 28.05
CA PHE A 505 -20.81 -16.61 26.82
C PHE A 505 -19.70 -15.79 26.11
N GLU A 506 -18.49 -15.71 26.66
CA GLU A 506 -17.39 -14.91 26.05
C GLU A 506 -16.25 -15.73 25.41
N ALA A 507 -16.31 -17.06 25.43
CA ALA A 507 -15.20 -17.92 25.00
C ALA A 507 -15.21 -18.37 23.51
N ARG A 508 -15.86 -17.62 22.60
CA ARG A 508 -15.86 -17.91 21.14
C ARG A 508 -15.86 -16.66 20.27
N LYS A 509 -14.96 -15.70 20.49
CA LYS A 509 -14.74 -14.64 19.49
C LYS A 509 -13.72 -15.13 18.45
N GLY A 510 -14.26 -15.69 17.36
CA GLY A 510 -13.51 -15.94 16.13
C GLY A 510 -12.99 -14.64 15.51
N ARG A 511 -12.03 -14.75 14.58
CA ARG A 511 -11.49 -13.59 13.86
C ARG A 511 -12.51 -13.11 12.84
N ASP A 512 -13.04 -11.90 13.04
CA ASP A 512 -14.00 -11.31 12.10
C ASP A 512 -13.37 -11.08 10.72
N ILE A 513 -14.09 -11.49 9.67
CA ILE A 513 -13.67 -11.34 8.28
C ILE A 513 -14.00 -9.92 7.81
N PRO A 514 -13.00 -9.10 7.41
CA PRO A 514 -13.21 -7.73 6.97
C PRO A 514 -14.06 -7.63 5.71
N PHE A 515 -14.79 -6.52 5.56
CA PHE A 515 -15.64 -6.24 4.39
C PHE A 515 -14.91 -6.43 3.06
N TYR A 516 -13.68 -5.91 2.92
CA TYR A 516 -12.93 -5.97 1.66
C TYR A 516 -12.59 -7.38 1.19
N ILE A 517 -12.52 -8.36 2.11
CA ILE A 517 -12.32 -9.77 1.77
C ILE A 517 -13.58 -10.31 1.10
N TRP A 518 -14.75 -9.99 1.66
CA TRP A 518 -16.03 -10.35 1.05
C TRP A 518 -16.26 -9.64 -0.28
N ALA A 519 -15.95 -8.35 -0.38
CA ALA A 519 -16.01 -7.62 -1.65
C ALA A 519 -15.07 -8.22 -2.71
N SER A 520 -13.89 -8.73 -2.29
CA SER A 520 -12.97 -9.42 -3.20
C SER A 520 -13.51 -10.78 -3.66
N LEU A 521 -14.23 -11.50 -2.80
CA LEU A 521 -14.94 -12.72 -3.17
C LEU A 521 -16.09 -12.43 -4.13
N LEU A 522 -16.86 -11.37 -3.89
CA LEU A 522 -17.94 -10.94 -4.80
C LEU A 522 -17.40 -10.61 -6.19
N ARG A 523 -16.33 -9.82 -6.28
CA ARG A 523 -15.62 -9.54 -7.54
C ARG A 523 -15.22 -10.81 -8.27
N ARG A 524 -14.84 -11.85 -7.53
CA ARG A 524 -14.45 -13.14 -8.12
C ARG A 524 -15.67 -13.86 -8.68
N CYS A 525 -16.74 -14.00 -7.91
CA CYS A 525 -17.99 -14.63 -8.39
C CYS A 525 -18.48 -13.92 -9.67
N CYS A 526 -18.49 -12.58 -9.65
CA CYS A 526 -18.88 -11.77 -10.81
C CYS A 526 -17.99 -12.02 -12.04
N ARG A 527 -16.67 -12.11 -11.83
CA ARG A 527 -15.70 -12.30 -12.92
C ARG A 527 -15.70 -13.71 -13.50
N GLU A 528 -16.04 -14.70 -12.71
CA GLU A 528 -16.26 -16.09 -13.17
C GLU A 528 -17.69 -16.30 -13.69
N HIS A 529 -18.50 -15.24 -13.76
CA HIS A 529 -19.91 -15.26 -14.18
C HIS A 529 -20.77 -16.26 -13.37
N LEU A 530 -20.47 -16.42 -12.08
CA LEU A 530 -21.23 -17.22 -11.13
C LEU A 530 -22.39 -16.39 -10.58
N GLN A 531 -23.40 -16.13 -11.42
CA GLN A 531 -24.49 -15.18 -11.16
C GLN A 531 -25.22 -15.46 -9.84
N ASP A 532 -25.75 -16.67 -9.65
CA ASP A 532 -26.50 -17.04 -8.43
C ASP A 532 -25.68 -16.83 -7.15
N GLN A 533 -24.39 -17.16 -7.20
CA GLN A 533 -23.49 -16.98 -6.07
C GLN A 533 -23.17 -15.51 -5.80
N ALA A 534 -23.05 -14.71 -6.87
CA ALA A 534 -22.83 -13.27 -6.75
C ALA A 534 -24.06 -12.56 -6.17
N GLU A 535 -25.26 -12.87 -6.65
CA GLU A 535 -26.52 -12.29 -6.15
C GLU A 535 -26.79 -12.66 -4.69
N SER A 536 -26.57 -13.93 -4.33
CA SER A 536 -26.68 -14.40 -2.95
C SER A 536 -25.67 -13.69 -2.04
N LEU A 537 -24.42 -13.56 -2.49
CA LEU A 537 -23.37 -12.90 -1.72
C LEU A 537 -23.60 -11.39 -1.59
N PHE A 538 -24.07 -10.73 -2.65
CA PHE A 538 -24.45 -9.31 -2.63
C PHE A 538 -25.56 -9.05 -1.62
N SER A 539 -26.61 -9.88 -1.64
CA SER A 539 -27.70 -9.83 -0.68
C SER A 539 -27.21 -10.06 0.75
N PHE A 540 -26.40 -11.11 0.96
CA PHE A 540 -25.79 -11.38 2.26
C PHE A 540 -24.98 -10.20 2.80
N LEU A 541 -24.17 -9.56 1.96
CA LEU A 541 -23.32 -8.44 2.37
C LEU A 541 -24.13 -7.24 2.83
N ARG A 542 -25.21 -6.91 2.10
CA ARG A 542 -26.11 -5.82 2.46
C ARG A 542 -26.83 -6.05 3.79
N HIS A 543 -27.25 -7.28 4.07
CA HIS A 543 -27.97 -7.59 5.32
C HIS A 543 -27.02 -7.76 6.52
N LYS A 544 -25.81 -8.29 6.31
CA LYS A 544 -24.87 -8.59 7.39
C LYS A 544 -24.08 -7.37 7.87
N PHE A 545 -23.72 -6.46 6.96
CA PHE A 545 -22.84 -5.33 7.26
C PHE A 545 -23.61 -4.02 7.31
N ARG A 546 -23.27 -3.15 8.25
CA ARG A 546 -23.65 -1.74 8.21
C ARG A 546 -22.73 -1.02 7.23
N LEU A 547 -23.14 -0.97 5.97
CA LEU A 547 -22.33 -0.44 4.88
C LEU A 547 -22.21 1.08 4.96
N ALA A 548 -21.02 1.60 4.72
CA ALA A 548 -20.83 3.01 4.37
C ALA A 548 -21.30 3.27 2.93
N THR A 549 -21.58 4.54 2.58
CA THR A 549 -21.95 4.93 1.21
C THR A 549 -20.93 4.45 0.17
N ALA A 550 -19.63 4.59 0.45
CA ALA A 550 -18.56 4.14 -0.44
C ALA A 550 -18.56 2.61 -0.63
N GLU A 551 -18.79 1.86 0.45
CA GLU A 551 -18.84 0.38 0.40
C GLU A 551 -20.04 -0.12 -0.39
N LYS A 552 -21.23 0.46 -0.19
CA LYS A 552 -22.41 0.11 -1.00
C LYS A 552 -22.20 0.47 -2.47
N ARG A 553 -21.64 1.65 -2.76
CA ARG A 553 -21.29 2.08 -4.12
C ARG A 553 -20.32 1.09 -4.79
N GLU A 554 -19.32 0.60 -4.05
CA GLU A 554 -18.40 -0.44 -4.53
C GLU A 554 -19.13 -1.74 -4.86
N LEU A 555 -20.04 -2.23 -4.00
CA LEU A 555 -20.81 -3.45 -4.26
C LEU A 555 -21.71 -3.31 -5.50
N VAL A 556 -22.39 -2.18 -5.64
CA VAL A 556 -23.25 -1.85 -6.79
C VAL A 556 -22.42 -1.85 -8.08
N GLU A 557 -21.27 -1.17 -8.10
CA GLU A 557 -20.37 -1.15 -9.26
C GLU A 557 -19.91 -2.56 -9.67
N ILE A 558 -19.57 -3.40 -8.69
CA ILE A 558 -19.13 -4.79 -8.93
C ILE A 558 -20.24 -5.59 -9.64
N MET A 559 -21.47 -5.50 -9.14
CA MET A 559 -22.62 -6.21 -9.72
C MET A 559 -23.01 -5.65 -11.09
N MET A 560 -23.06 -4.32 -11.27
CA MET A 560 -23.33 -3.71 -12.57
C MET A 560 -22.32 -4.16 -13.61
N ARG A 561 -21.03 -4.18 -13.27
CA ARG A 561 -19.97 -4.64 -14.16
C ARG A 561 -20.13 -6.11 -14.56
N MET A 562 -20.59 -6.98 -13.65
CA MET A 562 -20.93 -8.37 -14.00
C MET A 562 -21.94 -8.41 -15.15
N TYR A 563 -23.13 -7.82 -14.97
CA TYR A 563 -24.21 -7.85 -15.96
C TYR A 563 -23.80 -7.21 -17.30
N VAL A 564 -23.09 -6.08 -17.25
CA VAL A 564 -22.59 -5.37 -18.43
C VAL A 564 -21.55 -6.18 -19.22
N THR A 565 -20.75 -7.02 -18.54
CA THR A 565 -19.67 -7.79 -19.20
C THR A 565 -20.05 -9.21 -19.60
N MET A 566 -21.28 -9.65 -19.32
CA MET A 566 -21.81 -10.92 -19.81
C MET A 566 -21.92 -10.91 -21.34
N GLN A 567 -21.93 -12.10 -21.94
CA GLN A 567 -22.10 -12.26 -23.39
C GLN A 567 -23.32 -13.15 -23.66
N PRO A 568 -24.45 -12.59 -24.14
CA PRO A 568 -24.72 -11.15 -24.35
C PRO A 568 -24.82 -10.37 -23.03
N SER A 569 -24.71 -9.04 -23.08
CA SER A 569 -24.84 -8.18 -21.89
C SER A 569 -26.27 -8.22 -21.35
N ASP A 570 -26.41 -8.27 -20.03
CA ASP A 570 -27.70 -8.23 -19.34
C ASP A 570 -28.03 -6.79 -18.92
N PHE A 571 -28.35 -5.97 -19.93
CA PHE A 571 -28.70 -4.56 -19.72
C PHE A 571 -29.90 -4.35 -18.77
N PRO A 572 -31.01 -5.12 -18.88
CA PRO A 572 -32.15 -4.97 -17.97
C PRO A 572 -31.77 -5.15 -16.50
N SER A 573 -30.98 -6.18 -16.16
CA SER A 573 -30.54 -6.41 -14.78
C SER A 573 -29.58 -5.32 -14.28
N ALA A 574 -28.69 -4.83 -15.13
CA ALA A 574 -27.82 -3.70 -14.78
C ALA A 574 -28.61 -2.41 -14.53
N LEU A 575 -29.62 -2.13 -15.35
CA LEU A 575 -30.50 -0.97 -15.23
C LEU A 575 -31.39 -1.06 -13.99
N ASP A 576 -31.97 -2.23 -13.71
CA ASP A 576 -32.78 -2.47 -12.51
C ASP A 576 -31.94 -2.26 -11.24
N LEU A 577 -30.72 -2.80 -11.23
CA LEU A 577 -29.79 -2.61 -10.10
C LEU A 577 -29.43 -1.14 -9.88
N PHE A 578 -29.22 -0.37 -10.96
CA PHE A 578 -29.01 1.07 -10.88
C PHE A 578 -30.25 1.82 -10.36
N LEU A 579 -31.43 1.50 -10.88
CA LEU A 579 -32.69 2.11 -10.45
C LEU A 579 -32.96 1.85 -8.97
N GLN A 580 -32.79 0.61 -8.51
CA GLN A 580 -33.07 0.22 -7.13
C GLN A 580 -32.04 0.74 -6.14
N HIS A 581 -30.75 0.75 -6.48
CA HIS A 581 -29.69 1.05 -5.50
C HIS A 581 -29.02 2.42 -5.63
N VAL A 582 -29.26 3.13 -6.74
CA VAL A 582 -28.75 4.49 -6.97
C VAL A 582 -29.92 5.47 -6.94
N LEU A 583 -30.87 5.36 -7.87
CA LEU A 583 -31.96 6.34 -8.00
C LEU A 583 -33.07 6.20 -6.96
N ARG A 584 -33.42 4.97 -6.56
CA ARG A 584 -34.50 4.65 -5.60
C ARG A 584 -33.98 3.89 -4.39
N THR A 585 -32.88 4.38 -3.83
CA THR A 585 -32.23 3.74 -2.68
C THR A 585 -33.24 3.43 -1.56
N PRO A 586 -33.31 2.17 -1.06
CA PRO A 586 -34.15 1.81 0.07
C PRO A 586 -33.80 2.64 1.31
N PRO A 587 -34.77 2.99 2.18
CA PRO A 587 -34.54 3.87 3.32
C PRO A 587 -33.59 3.28 4.37
N GLU A 588 -33.43 1.97 4.41
CA GLU A 588 -32.51 1.26 5.32
C GLU A 588 -31.05 1.27 4.83
N ASP A 589 -30.83 1.54 3.54
CA ASP A 589 -29.51 1.50 2.92
C ASP A 589 -28.90 2.92 2.79
N PRO A 590 -27.57 3.06 2.83
CA PRO A 590 -26.93 4.34 2.57
C PRO A 590 -27.19 4.82 1.13
N VAL A 591 -27.44 6.11 0.94
CA VAL A 591 -27.70 6.72 -0.38
C VAL A 591 -26.43 6.72 -1.22
N VAL A 592 -26.50 6.13 -2.42
CA VAL A 592 -25.43 6.16 -3.41
C VAL A 592 -25.74 7.26 -4.43
N GLN A 593 -24.84 8.23 -4.56
CA GLN A 593 -24.98 9.27 -5.58
C GLN A 593 -24.66 8.70 -6.96
N PRO A 594 -25.45 9.04 -8.00
CA PRO A 594 -25.13 8.66 -9.36
C PRO A 594 -23.85 9.39 -9.81
N ASP A 595 -22.94 8.67 -10.46
CA ASP A 595 -21.70 9.25 -10.95
C ASP A 595 -21.33 8.74 -12.35
N GLY A 596 -20.30 9.35 -12.93
CA GLY A 596 -19.91 9.10 -14.32
C GLY A 596 -19.52 7.65 -14.57
N VAL A 597 -18.94 6.97 -13.58
CA VAL A 597 -18.54 5.56 -13.72
C VAL A 597 -19.75 4.64 -13.80
N LEU A 598 -20.76 4.85 -12.95
CA LEU A 598 -21.97 4.03 -12.98
C LEU A 598 -22.77 4.27 -14.28
N TYR A 599 -22.89 5.52 -14.73
CA TYR A 599 -23.51 5.83 -16.02
C TYR A 599 -22.72 5.28 -17.20
N GLU A 600 -21.39 5.38 -17.20
CA GLU A 600 -20.55 4.80 -18.24
C GLU A 600 -20.73 3.29 -18.37
N LEU A 601 -20.86 2.58 -17.25
CA LEU A 601 -21.14 1.14 -17.26
C LEU A 601 -22.48 0.85 -17.93
N LEU A 602 -23.54 1.60 -17.61
CA LEU A 602 -24.84 1.43 -18.26
C LEU A 602 -24.80 1.76 -19.75
N VAL A 603 -24.18 2.87 -20.12
CA VAL A 603 -24.06 3.32 -21.52
C VAL A 603 -23.32 2.26 -22.36
N LYS A 604 -22.25 1.67 -21.81
CA LYS A 604 -21.47 0.59 -22.44
C LYS A 604 -22.23 -0.74 -22.48
N GLY A 605 -23.09 -1.01 -21.50
CA GLY A 605 -23.87 -2.24 -21.42
C GLY A 605 -25.19 -2.23 -22.17
N ALA A 606 -25.64 -1.07 -22.61
CA ALA A 606 -26.92 -0.87 -23.29
C ALA A 606 -27.05 -1.72 -24.56
N ASP A 607 -28.27 -2.25 -24.75
CA ASP A 607 -28.64 -3.15 -25.84
C ASP A 607 -28.78 -2.44 -27.20
N SER A 608 -28.90 -1.11 -27.19
CA SER A 608 -29.14 -0.28 -28.36
C SER A 608 -28.50 1.10 -28.23
N ARG A 609 -28.14 1.68 -29.38
CA ARG A 609 -27.60 3.05 -29.45
C ARG A 609 -28.58 4.08 -28.84
N ASN A 610 -29.88 3.89 -29.03
CA ASN A 610 -30.89 4.79 -28.48
C ASN A 610 -30.89 4.74 -26.95
N ALA A 611 -30.81 3.54 -26.35
CA ALA A 611 -30.68 3.39 -24.91
C ALA A 611 -29.38 4.03 -24.39
N SER A 612 -28.25 3.79 -25.05
CA SER A 612 -26.97 4.44 -24.70
C SER A 612 -27.06 5.96 -24.75
N MET A 613 -27.69 6.53 -25.78
CA MET A 613 -27.86 7.98 -25.94
C MET A 613 -28.80 8.56 -24.89
N MET A 614 -29.90 7.88 -24.58
CA MET A 614 -30.84 8.31 -23.54
C MET A 614 -30.15 8.36 -22.16
N LEU A 615 -29.38 7.32 -21.82
CA LEU A 615 -28.62 7.27 -20.57
C LEU A 615 -27.52 8.36 -20.51
N PHE A 616 -26.86 8.63 -21.63
CA PHE A 616 -25.90 9.73 -21.73
C PHE A 616 -26.58 11.09 -21.46
N LEU A 617 -27.72 11.35 -22.10
CA LEU A 617 -28.48 12.58 -21.90
C LEU A 617 -29.04 12.69 -20.47
N GLU A 618 -29.49 11.59 -19.88
CA GLU A 618 -29.93 11.53 -18.49
C GLU A 618 -28.79 11.87 -17.51
N ALA A 619 -27.58 11.35 -17.73
CA ALA A 619 -26.41 11.70 -16.94
C ALA A 619 -26.10 13.19 -17.04
N CYS A 620 -26.14 13.77 -18.25
CA CYS A 620 -25.95 15.21 -18.47
C CYS A 620 -27.03 16.04 -17.77
N ALA A 621 -28.30 15.61 -17.84
CA ALA A 621 -29.41 16.29 -17.18
C ALA A 621 -29.26 16.28 -15.64
N ASN A 622 -28.67 15.23 -15.09
CA ASN A 622 -28.34 15.11 -13.67
C ASN A 622 -27.02 15.81 -13.27
N GLY A 623 -26.38 16.53 -14.19
CA GLY A 623 -25.12 17.25 -13.92
C GLY A 623 -23.92 16.33 -13.70
N VAL A 624 -23.99 15.07 -14.13
CA VAL A 624 -22.89 14.11 -13.98
C VAL A 624 -21.87 14.33 -15.11
N PRO A 625 -20.60 14.59 -14.80
CA PRO A 625 -19.58 14.77 -15.83
C PRO A 625 -19.26 13.41 -16.48
N LEU A 626 -19.40 13.35 -17.81
CA LEU A 626 -19.03 12.20 -18.64
C LEU A 626 -17.81 12.53 -19.49
N THR A 627 -17.06 11.50 -19.89
CA THR A 627 -15.83 11.64 -20.68
C THR A 627 -16.12 12.03 -22.14
N ALA A 628 -15.28 12.89 -22.71
CA ALA A 628 -15.37 13.25 -24.14
C ALA A 628 -15.20 12.02 -25.04
N GLU A 629 -14.34 11.08 -24.64
CA GLU A 629 -14.14 9.80 -25.32
C GLU A 629 -15.44 8.98 -25.40
N LEU A 630 -16.26 8.98 -24.34
CA LEU A 630 -17.56 8.30 -24.35
C LEU A 630 -18.51 8.95 -25.35
N PHE A 631 -18.55 10.28 -25.40
CA PHE A 631 -19.37 11.02 -26.35
C PHE A 631 -18.92 10.73 -27.80
N GLU A 632 -17.62 10.81 -28.06
CA GLU A 632 -17.04 10.47 -29.37
C GLU A 632 -17.33 9.01 -29.75
N ALA A 633 -17.25 8.07 -28.80
CA ALA A 633 -17.61 6.68 -29.03
C ALA A 633 -19.10 6.52 -29.39
N LEU A 634 -20.01 7.22 -28.71
CA LEU A 634 -21.45 7.17 -29.01
C LEU A 634 -21.83 7.82 -30.35
N MET A 635 -21.10 8.86 -30.74
CA MET A 635 -21.31 9.56 -31.99
C MET A 635 -20.65 8.84 -33.17
N GLY A 636 -19.47 8.26 -32.94
CA GLY A 636 -18.61 7.61 -33.92
C GLY A 636 -18.78 6.09 -34.05
N SER A 637 -19.54 5.41 -33.17
CA SER A 637 -19.71 3.95 -33.23
C SER A 637 -20.39 3.52 -34.54
N THR A 638 -19.61 3.06 -35.50
CA THR A 638 -20.05 2.26 -36.65
C THR A 638 -20.45 0.83 -36.24
N GLN A 639 -20.23 0.42 -34.98
CA GLN A 639 -20.69 -0.86 -34.43
C GLN A 639 -22.23 -1.03 -34.44
N PHE A 640 -22.99 0.06 -34.62
CA PHE A 640 -24.45 0.04 -34.78
C PHE A 640 -24.94 0.58 -36.13
N THR A 641 -24.14 0.50 -37.19
CA THR A 641 -24.66 0.63 -38.58
C THR A 641 -25.69 -0.45 -38.94
N THR A 642 -26.05 -1.31 -37.99
CA THR A 642 -27.20 -2.21 -38.04
C THR A 642 -28.56 -1.52 -37.91
N VAL A 643 -28.68 -0.25 -37.52
CA VAL A 643 -29.98 0.46 -37.62
C VAL A 643 -30.27 0.87 -39.08
N ALA A 644 -29.25 1.25 -39.84
CA ALA A 644 -29.34 1.42 -41.30
C ALA A 644 -29.43 0.08 -42.06
N SER A 645 -29.20 -1.05 -41.40
CA SER A 645 -29.49 -2.39 -41.93
C SER A 645 -30.78 -3.02 -41.37
N LEU A 646 -31.34 -2.50 -40.28
CA LEU A 646 -32.65 -2.87 -39.75
C LEU A 646 -33.76 -2.11 -40.49
N SER A 647 -33.48 -0.92 -41.04
CA SER A 647 -34.29 -0.35 -42.12
C SER A 647 -34.22 -1.15 -43.44
N ARG A 648 -33.27 -2.10 -43.57
CA ARG A 648 -33.19 -3.08 -44.67
C ARG A 648 -33.80 -4.44 -44.32
N LYS A 649 -34.35 -4.62 -43.12
CA LYS A 649 -35.01 -5.85 -42.66
C LYS A 649 -36.33 -5.58 -41.95
N LEU A 650 -37.13 -4.65 -42.45
CA LEU A 650 -38.57 -4.67 -42.26
C LEU A 650 -39.22 -5.26 -43.53
N PRO A 651 -40.10 -6.26 -43.39
CA PRO A 651 -40.68 -6.98 -44.52
C PRO A 651 -41.84 -6.17 -45.13
N HIS A 652 -41.92 -6.21 -46.47
CA HIS A 652 -43.05 -5.80 -47.30
C HIS A 652 -43.44 -4.31 -47.27
N ASP A 653 -42.80 -3.51 -48.11
CA ASP A 653 -43.50 -2.58 -49.03
C ASP A 653 -42.47 -1.85 -49.91
N TYR A 654 -42.17 -2.45 -51.07
CA TYR A 654 -41.30 -1.85 -52.09
C TYR A 654 -42.01 -0.79 -52.96
N ALA A 655 -43.29 -0.51 -52.73
CA ALA A 655 -44.10 0.30 -53.63
C ALA A 655 -43.77 1.81 -53.64
N ASN A 656 -43.00 2.33 -52.68
CA ASN A 656 -42.85 3.79 -52.51
C ASN A 656 -41.39 4.29 -52.45
N SER A 657 -40.41 3.53 -52.96
CA SER A 657 -39.04 4.04 -53.04
C SER A 657 -38.81 4.83 -54.34
N SER A 658 -38.11 5.97 -54.28
CA SER A 658 -37.67 6.74 -55.45
C SER A 658 -36.76 5.95 -56.41
N LEU A 659 -36.33 4.76 -55.99
CA LEU A 659 -35.59 3.81 -56.81
C LEU A 659 -36.47 3.13 -57.87
N ASP A 660 -37.76 2.90 -57.58
CA ASP A 660 -38.64 2.14 -58.47
C ASP A 660 -38.98 2.92 -59.75
N ALA A 661 -38.94 4.26 -59.69
CA ALA A 661 -39.06 5.13 -60.87
C ALA A 661 -37.85 5.05 -61.82
N GLN A 662 -36.74 4.47 -61.38
CA GLN A 662 -35.50 4.36 -62.15
C GLN A 662 -35.23 2.94 -62.67
N LEU A 663 -36.02 1.94 -62.24
CA LEU A 663 -35.92 0.55 -62.70
C LEU A 663 -36.79 0.36 -63.94
N LYS A 664 -36.31 -0.38 -64.94
CA LYS A 664 -37.05 -0.63 -66.19
C LYS A 664 -37.94 -1.87 -66.11
N ILE A 665 -38.06 -2.49 -64.94
CA ILE A 665 -38.87 -3.69 -64.72
C ILE A 665 -40.24 -3.37 -64.09
N PRO A 666 -41.35 -3.95 -64.59
CA PRO A 666 -42.69 -3.78 -64.05
C PRO A 666 -42.84 -4.13 -62.57
N ALA A 667 -43.82 -3.50 -61.90
CA ALA A 667 -44.14 -3.71 -60.47
C ALA A 667 -44.35 -5.17 -60.07
N GLU A 668 -44.83 -5.98 -61.01
CA GLU A 668 -45.28 -7.35 -60.80
C GLU A 668 -44.19 -8.41 -61.03
N ALA A 669 -42.97 -7.99 -61.39
CA ALA A 669 -41.87 -8.92 -61.61
C ALA A 669 -41.35 -9.52 -60.31
N ASP A 670 -40.77 -10.72 -60.42
CA ASP A 670 -40.16 -11.44 -59.30
C ASP A 670 -39.12 -10.56 -58.56
N ALA A 671 -39.15 -10.63 -57.23
CA ALA A 671 -38.32 -9.84 -56.33
C ALA A 671 -36.82 -10.07 -56.57
N HIS A 672 -36.44 -11.26 -57.03
CA HIS A 672 -35.06 -11.58 -57.40
C HIS A 672 -34.60 -10.80 -58.64
N LEU A 673 -35.42 -10.77 -59.70
CA LEU A 673 -35.16 -10.00 -60.93
C LEU A 673 -35.05 -8.49 -60.66
N ARG A 674 -35.92 -7.95 -59.80
CA ARG A 674 -35.89 -6.52 -59.42
C ARG A 674 -34.65 -6.18 -58.59
N ARG A 675 -34.21 -7.10 -57.73
CA ARG A 675 -32.96 -6.96 -56.97
C ARG A 675 -31.74 -6.95 -57.88
N GLU A 676 -31.70 -7.79 -58.89
CA GLU A 676 -30.59 -7.85 -59.84
C GLU A 676 -30.50 -6.58 -60.69
N GLU A 677 -31.62 -6.08 -61.21
CA GLU A 677 -31.63 -4.85 -61.99
C GLU A 677 -31.24 -3.63 -61.14
N ALA A 678 -31.67 -3.57 -59.88
CA ALA A 678 -31.25 -2.53 -58.94
C ALA A 678 -29.75 -2.56 -58.63
N LEU A 679 -29.13 -3.74 -58.64
CA LEU A 679 -27.68 -3.88 -58.50
C LEU A 679 -26.95 -3.44 -59.77
N ARG A 680 -27.49 -3.77 -60.96
CA ARG A 680 -26.97 -3.36 -62.27
C ARG A 680 -27.04 -1.85 -62.48
N ALA A 681 -28.16 -1.21 -62.10
CA ALA A 681 -28.34 0.24 -62.15
C ALA A 681 -27.35 1.01 -61.25
N ARG A 682 -26.82 0.35 -60.21
CA ARG A 682 -25.83 0.90 -59.29
C ARG A 682 -24.38 0.57 -59.69
N GLY A 683 -24.16 -0.01 -60.87
CA GLY A 683 -22.84 -0.37 -61.38
C GLY A 683 -22.11 -1.44 -60.55
N LYS A 684 -22.85 -2.26 -59.80
CA LYS A 684 -22.26 -3.34 -59.00
C LYS A 684 -22.23 -4.64 -59.82
N LEU A 685 -21.09 -5.32 -59.79
CA LEU A 685 -20.90 -6.63 -60.41
C LEU A 685 -21.89 -7.64 -59.84
N LEU A 686 -22.61 -8.32 -60.73
CA LEU A 686 -23.51 -9.41 -60.39
C LEU A 686 -22.74 -10.71 -60.49
N TYR A 687 -22.79 -11.51 -59.43
CA TYR A 687 -22.25 -12.85 -59.41
C TYR A 687 -23.42 -13.81 -59.53
N ASP A 688 -23.41 -14.67 -60.55
CA ASP A 688 -24.37 -15.77 -60.64
C ASP A 688 -24.05 -16.82 -59.56
N SER A 689 -24.98 -17.73 -59.32
CA SER A 689 -24.96 -18.84 -58.37
C SER A 689 -23.77 -19.79 -58.55
N THR A 690 -23.03 -19.67 -59.66
CA THR A 690 -21.79 -20.38 -59.98
C THR A 690 -20.51 -19.58 -59.66
N GLY A 691 -20.64 -18.33 -59.23
CA GLY A 691 -19.52 -17.48 -58.77
C GLY A 691 -18.77 -16.71 -59.86
N ASP A 692 -19.21 -16.77 -61.12
CA ASP A 692 -18.64 -15.93 -62.19
C ASP A 692 -19.32 -14.55 -62.23
N ALA A 693 -18.50 -13.51 -62.41
CA ALA A 693 -18.94 -12.12 -62.52
C ALA A 693 -19.22 -11.76 -63.98
N SER A 694 -20.41 -11.22 -64.27
CA SER A 694 -20.75 -10.62 -65.58
C SER A 694 -20.98 -9.12 -65.47
#